data_AF-A0A318D1M1-F1
#
_entry.id   AF-A0A318D1M1-F1
#
_cell.length_a   1.000
_cell.length_b   1.000
_cell.length_c   1.000
_cell.angle_alpha   90.00
_cell.angle_beta   90.00
_cell.angle_gamma   90.00
#
_symmetry.space_group_name_H-M   'P 1'
#
loop_
_entity.id
_entity.type
_entity.pdbx_description
1 polymer ?
#
loop_
_entity_poly.entity_id
_entity_poly.type
_entity_poly.pdbx_seq_one_letter_code
_entity_poly.pdbx_strand_id
1 'polypeptide(L)'
;MYQRKIMMKIKLLTGLLAAALTPSVSLAINSAETSVTPKDPAIVNQERILYWMEQRGEIKPTATEEERQNAIKAYLGDMSNSSVKGPKLEQVRLQKNHSNYKSGQVLAQKNGQNTTVKVLAVLIDFPDLKHDAHGLTASDTDMYYSSYPVSHYQDLMFSTTGFTGPSGQNLTSGYQYYQNESGGTFNFSGQTFGWVTADNNAKYYGENDADTDNDKNVPELIKEAVTKAVAANNINLDEYDIEDPYDLNGNGNVNEPDGMIDHVMVYHSSIGEEAGGGSLASDAIWSHRFYVDTNTNGYTIPGTGKKLFGYTIQPIDAATGVVVHEFGHDLGVPDEYDIDGSEIGSPVAYWSVMAGGSWAGDIAGTQPTGFSPYARSYFQTVFGGNWINEEVINFDAMEPGSRTIDLVEAVNHDSGINQIRIDVPPTHVEFDAPYTGNYQYYSNEGHYMDNSLSFNANIPASGTTSLSMKARWDIEVDYDYAQVLVNGTAVAGNHTKATNQYHNVTNFITGASKDISGAEGALGWVDLNFDLSAYAGQSVTIEITYVTDPAVGGYGLVVDDIALNNGADFYNDGAETDGQVTLNGFLRVGSTKPGKPQNYWVQLRSSNGQDEGLAKTVYTPGVLVWFADEAYSDNKVEEHPGHGFLGVVDADQNPVMRNGVIASSTLQVIDAAFGLYTQKNYSGDSHLSPTAKFDDSLDYSLPEQPQSGLVLPVNGLTIEVKAQASDSSTATVEISKASAELVANFNFDVDYQTVTFTDSTVGGDKNYSYLWDFGDGSATSTDKAPTHSYAQSGVYDVTLTVTDGEATVHSKTKQVSIADALQVEVITAVDGATVSVSSNIAGGAADYSYAWNFGDGTTSAEATGQHTYANTGDYTITLVVTSADKQQVESTKSVSVVAPMNASFNSSADGLKASFTSSVSGGDGSYSYAWNFGDGSSSTSASPSHTYAESGAYTVELKVTDSTGVEKVVTKSISVQKKSSGGGGSTSLWLILLLAASSVLRRKR
;
A
#
# COMPACT_ATOMS: atom_id res chain seq x y z
N MET A 1 14.70 -5.38 -47.31
CA MET A 1 14.65 -4.88 -48.70
C MET A 1 13.18 -4.64 -49.02
N TYR A 2 12.75 -3.38 -49.21
CA TYR A 2 11.40 -2.91 -49.61
C TYR A 2 10.19 -3.25 -48.69
N GLN A 3 9.26 -2.38 -48.30
CA GLN A 3 9.12 -0.91 -48.19
C GLN A 3 7.74 -0.59 -47.55
N ARG A 4 7.72 0.33 -46.56
CA ARG A 4 6.76 1.46 -46.33
C ARG A 4 5.25 1.17 -46.07
N LYS A 5 4.46 1.95 -45.31
CA LYS A 5 4.58 3.16 -44.45
C LYS A 5 3.16 3.47 -43.87
N ILE A 6 3.09 3.87 -42.59
CA ILE A 6 2.50 5.11 -42.01
C ILE A 6 1.11 5.60 -42.52
N MET A 7 0.12 5.78 -41.63
CA MET A 7 -0.44 7.10 -41.26
C MET A 7 -1.55 7.08 -40.19
N MET A 8 -1.30 7.89 -39.15
CA MET A 8 -2.19 8.46 -38.15
C MET A 8 -3.07 9.58 -38.77
N LYS A 9 -4.33 9.76 -38.34
CA LYS A 9 -5.01 11.08 -38.34
C LYS A 9 -6.30 11.15 -37.50
N ILE A 10 -6.30 12.13 -36.61
CA ILE A 10 -7.37 12.75 -35.81
C ILE A 10 -8.40 13.47 -36.70
N LYS A 11 -9.69 13.52 -36.28
CA LYS A 11 -10.56 14.69 -36.49
C LYS A 11 -11.77 14.76 -35.53
N LEU A 12 -11.97 15.97 -35.02
CA LEU A 12 -13.03 16.44 -34.12
C LEU A 12 -14.14 17.20 -34.92
N LEU A 13 -15.36 17.16 -34.37
CA LEU A 13 -16.49 18.14 -34.44
C LEU A 13 -17.36 18.33 -35.72
N THR A 14 -18.68 18.14 -35.59
CA THR A 14 -19.75 19.20 -35.60
C THR A 14 -21.21 18.65 -35.63
N GLY A 15 -22.05 19.08 -34.67
CA GLY A 15 -23.32 19.81 -34.90
C GLY A 15 -24.65 19.13 -35.34
N LEU A 16 -25.55 18.96 -34.36
CA LEU A 16 -27.00 19.30 -34.32
C LEU A 16 -28.10 18.59 -35.17
N LEU A 17 -29.13 18.15 -34.41
CA LEU A 17 -30.60 18.17 -34.62
C LEU A 17 -31.27 17.17 -35.61
N ALA A 18 -32.10 16.26 -35.09
CA ALA A 18 -33.56 16.22 -35.30
C ALA A 18 -34.20 14.94 -34.74
N ALA A 19 -35.23 15.10 -33.92
CA ALA A 19 -36.12 14.04 -33.47
C ALA A 19 -37.12 13.65 -34.58
N ALA A 20 -37.28 12.35 -34.84
CA ALA A 20 -38.49 11.81 -35.46
C ALA A 20 -38.66 10.32 -35.10
N LEU A 21 -39.80 10.01 -34.48
CA LEU A 21 -40.31 8.69 -34.15
C LEU A 21 -40.68 7.88 -35.41
N THR A 22 -40.15 6.67 -35.54
CA THR A 22 -40.83 5.53 -36.20
C THR A 22 -40.34 4.21 -35.60
N PRO A 23 -41.23 3.23 -35.30
CA PRO A 23 -40.84 1.95 -34.72
C PRO A 23 -40.33 1.02 -35.83
N SER A 24 -39.03 0.80 -35.87
CA SER A 24 -38.43 -0.25 -36.69
C SER A 24 -38.28 -1.49 -35.82
N VAL A 25 -39.04 -2.53 -36.15
CA VAL A 25 -38.83 -3.88 -35.63
C VAL A 25 -37.44 -4.33 -36.08
N SER A 26 -36.44 -4.18 -35.23
CA SER A 26 -35.14 -4.83 -35.38
C SER A 26 -35.27 -6.24 -34.82
N LEU A 27 -35.28 -7.23 -35.71
CA LEU A 27 -34.89 -8.59 -35.36
C LEU A 27 -33.49 -8.50 -34.74
N ALA A 28 -33.41 -8.61 -33.42
CA ALA A 28 -32.16 -8.88 -32.73
C ALA A 28 -31.75 -10.30 -33.12
N ILE A 29 -30.79 -10.40 -34.04
CA ILE A 29 -29.97 -11.60 -34.15
C ILE A 29 -29.05 -11.50 -32.94
N ASN A 30 -29.42 -12.16 -31.84
CA ASN A 30 -28.48 -12.47 -30.78
C ASN A 30 -27.45 -13.42 -31.39
N SER A 31 -26.29 -12.90 -31.79
CA SER A 31 -25.08 -13.72 -31.77
C SER A 31 -24.74 -13.88 -30.28
N ALA A 32 -25.09 -15.03 -29.71
CA ALA A 32 -24.51 -15.44 -28.44
C ALA A 32 -22.99 -15.53 -28.67
N GLU A 33 -22.22 -14.71 -27.96
CA GLU A 33 -20.78 -14.92 -27.85
C GLU A 33 -20.59 -16.27 -27.14
N THR A 34 -19.93 -17.22 -27.81
CA THR A 34 -19.59 -18.52 -27.25
C THR A 34 -18.49 -18.33 -26.21
N SER A 35 -18.77 -18.69 -24.95
CA SER A 35 -17.78 -18.69 -23.88
C SER A 35 -16.87 -19.91 -24.03
N VAL A 36 -15.58 -19.66 -24.19
CA VAL A 36 -14.55 -20.68 -24.42
C VAL A 36 -13.95 -21.15 -23.08
N THR A 37 -13.71 -22.45 -22.88
CA THR A 37 -13.25 -23.07 -21.62
C THR A 37 -11.74 -23.32 -21.56
N PRO A 38 -11.06 -23.27 -20.40
CA PRO A 38 -9.61 -23.45 -20.31
C PRO A 38 -9.13 -24.91 -20.42
N LYS A 39 -7.84 -25.10 -20.71
CA LYS A 39 -7.09 -26.35 -20.54
C LYS A 39 -6.18 -26.26 -19.30
N ASP A 40 -6.20 -27.30 -18.48
CA ASP A 40 -5.38 -27.45 -17.27
C ASP A 40 -4.15 -28.35 -17.54
N PRO A 41 -2.91 -27.81 -17.53
CA PRO A 41 -1.71 -28.60 -17.79
C PRO A 41 -1.27 -29.55 -16.66
N ALA A 42 -1.70 -29.41 -15.40
CA ALA A 42 -1.30 -30.35 -14.34
C ALA A 42 -1.98 -31.71 -14.46
N ILE A 43 -3.14 -31.77 -15.11
CA ILE A 43 -3.81 -33.03 -15.39
C ILE A 43 -3.28 -33.74 -16.65
N VAL A 44 -2.24 -33.23 -17.30
CA VAL A 44 -1.69 -33.83 -18.51
C VAL A 44 -0.96 -35.15 -18.22
N ASN A 45 -1.40 -36.20 -18.91
CA ASN A 45 -0.73 -37.50 -18.91
C ASN A 45 -0.03 -37.76 -20.25
N GLN A 46 1.21 -37.30 -20.38
CA GLN A 46 2.00 -37.42 -21.61
C GLN A 46 2.20 -38.86 -22.08
N GLU A 47 2.38 -39.82 -21.15
CA GLU A 47 2.51 -41.24 -21.50
C GLU A 47 1.23 -41.78 -22.14
N ARG A 48 0.07 -41.37 -21.61
CA ARG A 48 -1.24 -41.76 -22.17
C ARG A 48 -1.56 -41.05 -23.48
N ILE A 49 -1.18 -39.79 -23.63
CA ILE A 49 -1.25 -39.10 -24.93
C ILE A 49 -0.50 -39.90 -25.99
N LEU A 50 0.76 -40.26 -25.73
CA LEU A 50 1.57 -41.06 -26.66
C LEU A 50 0.96 -42.43 -26.94
N TYR A 51 0.45 -43.12 -25.91
CA TYR A 51 -0.22 -44.41 -26.08
C TYR A 51 -1.39 -44.31 -27.06
N TRP A 52 -2.25 -43.31 -26.88
CA TRP A 52 -3.41 -43.13 -27.75
C TRP A 52 -3.05 -42.70 -29.17
N MET A 53 -2.01 -41.86 -29.33
CA MET A 53 -1.44 -41.55 -30.64
C MET A 53 -0.93 -42.82 -31.34
N GLU A 54 -0.31 -43.76 -30.62
CA GLU A 54 0.12 -45.05 -31.18
C GLU A 54 -1.08 -45.91 -31.58
N GLN A 55 -2.13 -46.00 -30.74
CA GLN A 55 -3.35 -46.76 -31.05
C GLN A 55 -4.06 -46.21 -32.29
N ARG A 56 -4.06 -44.89 -32.49
CA ARG A 56 -4.63 -44.24 -33.69
C ARG A 56 -3.69 -44.27 -34.90
N GLY A 57 -2.45 -44.73 -34.73
CA GLY A 57 -1.44 -44.81 -35.80
C GLY A 57 -0.85 -43.46 -36.20
N GLU A 58 -0.97 -42.46 -35.35
CA GLU A 58 -0.42 -41.10 -35.52
C GLU A 58 1.08 -41.08 -35.30
N ILE A 59 1.57 -41.89 -34.36
CA ILE A 59 2.99 -42.13 -34.10
C ILE A 59 3.31 -43.62 -34.14
N LYS A 60 4.53 -43.97 -34.57
CA LYS A 60 4.97 -45.37 -34.58
C LYS A 60 5.50 -45.77 -33.20
N PRO A 61 5.29 -47.02 -32.74
CA PRO A 61 5.92 -47.52 -31.51
C PRO A 61 7.46 -47.45 -31.52
N THR A 62 8.06 -47.41 -32.71
CA THR A 62 9.51 -47.28 -32.92
C THR A 62 9.99 -45.82 -33.06
N ALA A 63 9.14 -44.83 -32.82
CA ALA A 63 9.51 -43.42 -32.91
C ALA A 63 10.62 -43.08 -31.90
N THR A 64 11.53 -42.20 -32.29
CA THR A 64 12.59 -41.70 -31.40
C THR A 64 12.00 -40.84 -30.28
N GLU A 65 12.76 -40.64 -29.20
CA GLU A 65 12.30 -39.77 -28.10
C GLU A 65 12.03 -38.34 -28.60
N GLU A 66 12.86 -37.82 -29.49
CA GLU A 66 12.64 -36.51 -30.13
C GLU A 66 11.35 -36.47 -30.95
N GLU A 67 11.03 -37.53 -31.70
CA GLU A 67 9.76 -37.63 -32.44
C GLU A 67 8.55 -37.70 -31.48
N ARG A 68 8.68 -38.40 -30.35
CA ARG A 68 7.64 -38.51 -29.32
C ARG A 68 7.38 -37.17 -28.63
N GLN A 69 8.43 -36.48 -28.19
CA GLN A 69 8.31 -35.16 -27.56
C GLN A 69 7.74 -34.12 -28.53
N ASN A 70 8.16 -34.14 -29.80
CA ASN A 70 7.56 -33.28 -30.83
C ASN A 70 6.07 -33.58 -31.07
N ALA A 71 5.67 -34.85 -30.98
CA ALA A 71 4.27 -35.25 -31.13
C ALA A 71 3.41 -34.78 -29.94
N ILE A 72 3.91 -34.93 -28.70
CA ILE A 72 3.25 -34.39 -27.49
C ILE A 72 3.09 -32.88 -27.62
N LYS A 73 4.17 -32.17 -27.97
CA LYS A 73 4.15 -30.72 -28.16
C LYS A 73 3.17 -30.27 -29.24
N ALA A 74 3.08 -31.02 -30.34
CA ALA A 74 2.13 -30.74 -31.41
C ALA A 74 0.68 -31.05 -31.00
N TYR A 75 0.46 -32.01 -30.11
CA TYR A 75 -0.87 -32.37 -29.58
C TYR A 75 -1.36 -31.33 -28.56
N LEU A 76 -0.49 -30.91 -27.64
CA LEU A 76 -0.82 -29.96 -26.57
C LEU A 76 -0.95 -28.51 -27.05
N GLY A 77 -0.42 -28.18 -28.23
CA GLY A 77 -0.54 -26.83 -28.80
C GLY A 77 0.22 -25.77 -28.00
N ASP A 78 -0.23 -24.52 -28.09
CA ASP A 78 0.27 -23.40 -27.31
C ASP A 78 -0.65 -23.19 -26.09
N MET A 79 -0.28 -23.76 -24.95
CA MET A 79 -1.05 -23.67 -23.71
C MET A 79 -0.96 -22.29 -23.01
N SER A 80 -0.34 -21.27 -23.64
CA SER A 80 -0.28 -19.91 -23.07
C SER A 80 -1.60 -19.13 -23.13
N ASN A 81 -2.60 -19.61 -23.90
CA ASN A 81 -3.93 -19.00 -24.00
C ASN A 81 -4.92 -19.45 -22.89
N SER A 82 -4.45 -20.20 -21.90
CA SER A 82 -5.25 -20.78 -20.81
C SER A 82 -5.78 -19.75 -19.81
N SER A 83 -5.31 -18.49 -19.86
CA SER A 83 -5.77 -17.41 -18.98
C SER A 83 -7.19 -16.93 -19.31
N VAL A 84 -8.19 -17.67 -18.84
CA VAL A 84 -9.57 -17.19 -18.90
C VAL A 84 -9.81 -16.23 -17.75
N LYS A 85 -10.13 -14.97 -18.08
CA LYS A 85 -10.69 -14.04 -17.10
C LYS A 85 -11.96 -14.66 -16.52
N GLY A 86 -11.91 -15.03 -15.24
CA GLY A 86 -13.09 -15.49 -14.50
C GLY A 86 -14.27 -14.51 -14.66
N PRO A 87 -15.53 -14.96 -14.55
CA PRO A 87 -16.68 -14.10 -14.76
C PRO A 87 -16.63 -12.90 -13.81
N LYS A 88 -17.23 -11.78 -14.22
CA LYS A 88 -17.23 -10.54 -13.42
C LYS A 88 -17.73 -10.76 -11.99
N LEU A 89 -18.69 -11.67 -11.81
CA LEU A 89 -19.15 -12.09 -10.50
C LEU A 89 -18.02 -12.79 -9.74
N GLU A 90 -17.35 -13.81 -10.30
CA GLU A 90 -16.19 -14.47 -9.66
C GLU A 90 -15.03 -13.52 -9.36
N GLN A 91 -14.73 -12.57 -10.23
CA GLN A 91 -13.70 -11.57 -9.95
C GLN A 91 -14.05 -10.74 -8.71
N VAL A 92 -15.30 -10.31 -8.58
CA VAL A 92 -15.82 -9.65 -7.36
C VAL A 92 -15.79 -10.61 -6.16
N ARG A 93 -16.05 -11.91 -6.37
CA ARG A 93 -16.06 -12.96 -5.33
C ARG A 93 -14.65 -13.28 -4.79
N LEU A 94 -13.66 -13.43 -5.66
CA LEU A 94 -12.24 -13.61 -5.30
C LEU A 94 -11.67 -12.35 -4.63
N GLN A 95 -12.05 -11.15 -5.10
CA GLN A 95 -11.66 -9.87 -4.49
C GLN A 95 -12.24 -9.70 -3.08
N LYS A 96 -13.48 -10.14 -2.82
CA LYS A 96 -14.05 -10.22 -1.46
C LYS A 96 -13.26 -11.14 -0.53
N ASN A 97 -12.85 -12.32 -1.00
CA ASN A 97 -12.10 -13.26 -0.19
C ASN A 97 -10.66 -12.79 0.08
N HIS A 98 -10.02 -12.11 -0.88
CA HIS A 98 -8.74 -11.42 -0.67
C HIS A 98 -8.89 -10.15 0.19
N SER A 99 -10.07 -9.52 0.28
CA SER A 99 -10.29 -8.35 1.14
C SER A 99 -10.50 -8.68 2.62
N ASN A 100 -10.84 -9.93 2.95
CA ASN A 100 -10.75 -10.43 4.32
C ASN A 100 -9.29 -10.54 4.77
N TYR A 101 -8.34 -10.62 3.84
CA TYR A 101 -6.92 -10.39 4.09
C TYR A 101 -6.65 -8.89 4.21
N LYS A 102 -7.01 -8.30 5.36
CA LYS A 102 -6.35 -7.07 5.81
C LYS A 102 -4.96 -7.47 6.30
N SER A 103 -3.91 -7.00 5.62
CA SER A 103 -2.53 -7.17 6.09
C SER A 103 -2.44 -6.78 7.57
N GLY A 104 -2.11 -7.74 8.44
CA GLY A 104 -2.01 -7.53 9.89
C GLY A 104 -3.25 -7.85 10.73
N GLN A 105 -4.39 -8.24 10.15
CA GLN A 105 -5.43 -8.94 10.91
C GLN A 105 -5.23 -10.45 10.78
N VAL A 106 -4.93 -11.10 11.90
CA VAL A 106 -5.13 -12.55 12.05
C VAL A 106 -6.61 -12.80 11.79
N LEU A 107 -6.95 -13.32 10.61
CA LEU A 107 -8.28 -13.89 10.39
C LEU A 107 -8.46 -14.98 11.43
N ALA A 108 -9.40 -14.76 12.34
CA ALA A 108 -9.62 -15.69 13.43
C ALA A 108 -10.03 -17.04 12.84
N GLN A 109 -9.23 -18.09 13.07
CA GLN A 109 -9.58 -19.45 12.69
C GLN A 109 -10.98 -19.77 13.22
N LYS A 110 -11.88 -20.22 12.34
CA LYS A 110 -13.23 -20.62 12.73
C LYS A 110 -13.20 -22.06 13.27
N ASN A 111 -12.84 -22.23 14.53
CA ASN A 111 -12.69 -23.59 15.10
C ASN A 111 -14.05 -24.24 15.42
N GLY A 112 -14.14 -25.54 15.15
CA GLY A 112 -15.26 -26.40 15.62
C GLY A 112 -16.57 -26.29 14.83
N GLN A 113 -16.56 -25.71 13.63
CA GLN A 113 -17.67 -25.80 12.69
C GLN A 113 -17.51 -27.06 11.82
N ASN A 114 -18.59 -27.83 11.69
CA ASN A 114 -18.68 -28.88 10.69
C ASN A 114 -19.39 -28.31 9.47
N THR A 115 -18.74 -28.40 8.32
CA THR A 115 -19.27 -27.94 7.04
C THR A 115 -19.76 -29.15 6.25
N THR A 116 -20.89 -29.00 5.57
CA THR A 116 -21.40 -30.03 4.66
C THR A 116 -21.68 -29.35 3.34
N VAL A 117 -20.91 -29.75 2.33
CA VAL A 117 -21.15 -29.37 0.94
C VAL A 117 -21.93 -30.49 0.27
N LYS A 118 -22.82 -30.12 -0.64
CA LYS A 118 -23.66 -31.08 -1.36
C LYS A 118 -23.52 -30.92 -2.86
N VAL A 119 -22.93 -31.94 -3.48
CA VAL A 119 -22.58 -31.95 -4.90
C VAL A 119 -23.64 -32.67 -5.72
N LEU A 120 -24.15 -31.97 -6.74
CA LEU A 120 -24.97 -32.55 -7.78
C LEU A 120 -24.05 -33.17 -8.85
N ALA A 121 -23.91 -34.50 -8.82
CA ALA A 121 -23.11 -35.21 -9.81
C ALA A 121 -23.98 -35.75 -10.96
N VAL A 122 -23.56 -35.52 -12.20
CA VAL A 122 -24.29 -35.92 -13.41
C VAL A 122 -23.40 -36.68 -14.38
N LEU A 123 -23.86 -37.82 -14.88
CA LEU A 123 -23.15 -38.61 -15.89
C LEU A 123 -23.81 -38.42 -17.26
N ILE A 124 -23.01 -38.06 -18.27
CA ILE A 124 -23.49 -37.80 -19.64
C ILE A 124 -22.69 -38.53 -20.72
N ASP A 125 -23.40 -39.25 -21.59
CA ASP A 125 -22.80 -39.91 -22.76
C ASP A 125 -23.21 -39.25 -24.08
N PHE A 126 -22.53 -39.63 -25.15
CA PHE A 126 -22.78 -39.08 -26.48
C PHE A 126 -23.49 -40.09 -27.37
N PRO A 127 -24.25 -39.67 -28.39
CA PRO A 127 -24.86 -40.57 -29.37
C PRO A 127 -23.84 -41.49 -30.07
N ASP A 128 -22.62 -41.02 -30.30
CA ASP A 128 -21.53 -41.74 -30.96
C ASP A 128 -20.52 -42.40 -30.00
N LEU A 129 -20.57 -42.08 -28.71
CA LEU A 129 -19.73 -42.68 -27.69
C LEU A 129 -20.53 -42.91 -26.41
N LYS A 130 -21.21 -44.06 -26.35
CA LYS A 130 -22.02 -44.46 -25.20
C LYS A 130 -21.18 -44.99 -24.05
N HIS A 131 -21.60 -44.72 -22.82
CA HIS A 131 -20.92 -45.23 -21.64
C HIS A 131 -20.92 -46.76 -21.55
N ASP A 132 -21.88 -47.45 -22.15
CA ASP A 132 -21.97 -48.91 -22.19
C ASP A 132 -21.45 -49.52 -23.51
N ALA A 133 -20.99 -48.66 -24.43
CA ALA A 133 -20.32 -49.03 -25.67
C ALA A 133 -19.05 -48.19 -25.88
N HIS A 134 -18.30 -47.92 -24.80
CA HIS A 134 -17.13 -47.04 -24.77
C HIS A 134 -15.91 -47.60 -25.54
N GLY A 135 -15.88 -48.90 -25.82
CA GLY A 135 -14.79 -49.54 -26.58
C GLY A 135 -13.46 -49.70 -25.84
N LEU A 136 -13.30 -49.09 -24.65
CA LEU A 136 -12.11 -49.22 -23.80
C LEU A 136 -11.78 -50.67 -23.40
N THR A 137 -10.49 -50.92 -23.20
CA THR A 137 -9.92 -52.13 -22.64
C THR A 137 -8.94 -51.82 -21.50
N ALA A 138 -8.50 -52.86 -20.78
CA ALA A 138 -7.56 -52.70 -19.66
C ALA A 138 -6.18 -52.14 -20.03
N SER A 139 -5.79 -52.13 -21.32
CA SER A 139 -4.55 -51.45 -21.74
C SER A 139 -4.71 -49.94 -21.91
N ASP A 140 -5.95 -49.48 -22.04
CA ASP A 140 -6.27 -48.16 -22.55
C ASP A 140 -6.20 -47.10 -21.43
N THR A 141 -6.55 -47.52 -20.21
CA THR A 141 -6.44 -46.73 -18.98
C THR A 141 -6.18 -47.66 -17.80
N ASP A 142 -5.40 -47.18 -16.83
CA ASP A 142 -5.12 -47.93 -15.60
C ASP A 142 -6.35 -47.96 -14.67
N MET A 143 -7.29 -47.03 -14.85
CA MET A 143 -8.60 -46.98 -14.18
C MET A 143 -9.71 -47.67 -14.99
N TYR A 144 -9.35 -48.78 -15.65
CA TYR A 144 -10.30 -49.52 -16.49
C TYR A 144 -11.29 -50.35 -15.68
N TYR A 145 -12.57 -50.24 -16.03
CA TYR A 145 -13.66 -51.09 -15.56
C TYR A 145 -14.43 -51.68 -16.73
N SER A 146 -14.93 -52.92 -16.58
CA SER A 146 -15.78 -53.53 -17.61
C SER A 146 -17.15 -52.86 -17.79
N SER A 147 -17.52 -51.98 -16.84
CA SER A 147 -18.75 -51.20 -16.85
C SER A 147 -18.60 -50.03 -15.89
N TYR A 148 -19.16 -48.88 -16.26
CA TYR A 148 -19.16 -47.63 -15.46
C TYR A 148 -20.59 -47.26 -15.02
N PRO A 149 -21.21 -48.02 -14.09
CA PRO A 149 -22.56 -47.71 -13.61
C PRO A 149 -22.57 -46.46 -12.73
N VAL A 150 -23.74 -45.86 -12.52
CA VAL A 150 -23.93 -44.72 -11.59
C VAL A 150 -23.35 -45.00 -10.20
N SER A 151 -23.47 -46.24 -9.70
CA SER A 151 -22.92 -46.62 -8.39
C SER A 151 -21.40 -46.51 -8.31
N HIS A 152 -20.68 -46.68 -9.42
CA HIS A 152 -19.22 -46.53 -9.44
C HIS A 152 -18.82 -45.09 -9.06
N TYR A 153 -19.42 -44.10 -9.71
CA TYR A 153 -19.16 -42.68 -9.44
C TYR A 153 -19.73 -42.22 -8.09
N GLN A 154 -20.89 -42.77 -7.69
CA GLN A 154 -21.43 -42.55 -6.35
C GLN A 154 -20.42 -42.98 -5.27
N ASP A 155 -19.78 -44.14 -5.45
CA ASP A 155 -18.80 -44.64 -4.50
C ASP A 155 -17.47 -43.87 -4.59
N LEU A 156 -17.00 -43.56 -5.81
CA LEU A 156 -15.80 -42.76 -6.07
C LEU A 156 -15.86 -41.41 -5.33
N MET A 157 -16.97 -40.69 -5.44
CA MET A 157 -17.13 -39.38 -4.80
C MET A 157 -17.52 -39.50 -3.33
N PHE A 158 -18.54 -40.29 -3.00
CA PHE A 158 -19.27 -40.12 -1.72
C PHE A 158 -19.22 -41.33 -0.79
N SER A 159 -18.51 -42.40 -1.14
CA SER A 159 -18.42 -43.57 -0.25
C SER A 159 -17.68 -43.24 1.04
N THR A 160 -18.25 -43.62 2.19
CA THR A 160 -17.58 -43.45 3.49
C THR A 160 -16.53 -44.53 3.77
N THR A 161 -16.46 -45.57 2.94
CA THR A 161 -15.58 -46.74 3.13
C THR A 161 -14.60 -46.97 1.99
N GLY A 162 -14.61 -46.10 0.97
CA GLY A 162 -13.84 -46.25 -0.27
C GLY A 162 -14.62 -46.92 -1.39
N PHE A 163 -14.01 -46.99 -2.57
CA PHE A 163 -14.60 -47.57 -3.78
C PHE A 163 -13.72 -48.69 -4.35
N THR A 164 -14.32 -49.58 -5.14
CA THR A 164 -13.59 -50.71 -5.70
C THR A 164 -12.73 -50.28 -6.88
N GLY A 165 -11.42 -50.52 -6.79
CA GLY A 165 -10.43 -50.29 -7.83
C GLY A 165 -10.44 -51.34 -8.95
N PRO A 166 -9.70 -51.11 -10.04
CA PRO A 166 -9.67 -51.98 -11.22
C PRO A 166 -9.22 -53.43 -10.95
N SER A 167 -8.34 -53.64 -9.97
CA SER A 167 -7.88 -54.96 -9.54
C SER A 167 -8.62 -55.50 -8.30
N GLY A 168 -9.75 -54.87 -7.93
CA GLY A 168 -10.56 -55.24 -6.76
C GLY A 168 -10.03 -54.70 -5.42
N GLN A 169 -8.98 -53.87 -5.44
CA GLN A 169 -8.47 -53.18 -4.25
C GLN A 169 -9.46 -52.11 -3.78
N ASN A 170 -9.44 -51.76 -2.50
CA ASN A 170 -10.23 -50.64 -2.00
C ASN A 170 -9.43 -49.34 -2.15
N LEU A 171 -10.01 -48.36 -2.84
CA LEU A 171 -9.40 -47.06 -3.11
C LEU A 171 -10.11 -45.96 -2.32
N THR A 172 -9.36 -44.92 -1.94
CA THR A 172 -9.87 -43.76 -1.18
C THR A 172 -10.88 -42.98 -2.01
N SER A 173 -12.09 -42.74 -1.49
CA SER A 173 -13.08 -41.88 -2.15
C SER A 173 -12.80 -40.39 -1.94
N GLY A 174 -13.46 -39.52 -2.71
CA GLY A 174 -13.44 -38.07 -2.48
C GLY A 174 -13.90 -37.70 -1.07
N TYR A 175 -14.94 -38.35 -0.54
CA TYR A 175 -15.40 -38.16 0.83
C TYR A 175 -14.30 -38.47 1.84
N GLN A 176 -13.62 -39.61 1.71
CA GLN A 176 -12.55 -39.98 2.63
C GLN A 176 -11.37 -39.03 2.55
N TYR A 177 -11.00 -38.58 1.35
CA TYR A 177 -9.95 -37.58 1.15
C TYR A 177 -10.24 -36.30 1.94
N TYR A 178 -11.41 -35.70 1.72
CA TYR A 178 -11.80 -34.46 2.40
C TYR A 178 -12.02 -34.65 3.90
N GLN A 179 -12.49 -35.83 4.34
CA GLN A 179 -12.53 -36.16 5.77
C GLN A 179 -11.13 -36.22 6.40
N ASN A 180 -10.14 -36.76 5.68
CA ASN A 180 -8.77 -36.83 6.16
C ASN A 180 -8.15 -35.42 6.25
N GLU A 181 -8.24 -34.63 5.18
CA GLU A 181 -7.64 -33.29 5.10
C GLU A 181 -8.28 -32.26 6.03
N SER A 182 -9.56 -32.44 6.38
CA SER A 182 -10.28 -31.53 7.27
C SER A 182 -10.28 -31.96 8.74
N GLY A 183 -9.55 -33.02 9.11
CA GLY A 183 -9.63 -33.61 10.45
C GLY A 183 -11.05 -34.06 10.82
N GLY A 184 -11.84 -34.47 9.83
CA GLY A 184 -13.21 -34.97 9.97
C GLY A 184 -14.30 -33.91 10.08
N THR A 185 -14.01 -32.64 9.74
CA THR A 185 -14.94 -31.51 9.90
C THR A 185 -15.62 -31.07 8.61
N PHE A 186 -15.20 -31.59 7.46
CA PHE A 186 -15.76 -31.27 6.15
C PHE A 186 -16.41 -32.48 5.48
N ASN A 187 -17.73 -32.45 5.36
CA ASN A 187 -18.52 -33.53 4.78
C ASN A 187 -18.76 -33.27 3.30
N PHE A 188 -17.93 -33.88 2.44
CA PHE A 188 -18.12 -33.90 0.99
C PHE A 188 -19.21 -34.90 0.59
N SER A 189 -20.44 -34.41 0.40
CA SER A 189 -21.61 -35.28 0.20
C SER A 189 -22.31 -35.00 -1.12
N GLY A 190 -23.21 -35.89 -1.54
CA GLY A 190 -23.92 -35.70 -2.79
C GLY A 190 -24.60 -36.96 -3.31
N GLN A 191 -25.19 -36.83 -4.49
CA GLN A 191 -25.79 -37.94 -5.21
C GLN A 191 -25.46 -37.84 -6.69
N THR A 192 -25.21 -39.01 -7.30
CA THR A 192 -24.93 -39.15 -8.72
C THR A 192 -26.17 -39.56 -9.50
N PHE A 193 -26.40 -38.89 -10.62
CA PHE A 193 -27.52 -39.16 -11.53
C PHE A 193 -27.04 -39.36 -12.96
N GLY A 194 -27.72 -40.22 -13.73
CA GLY A 194 -27.37 -40.52 -15.11
C GLY A 194 -27.48 -42.03 -15.42
N TRP A 195 -26.92 -42.52 -16.52
CA TRP A 195 -26.39 -41.75 -17.64
C TRP A 195 -27.52 -41.08 -18.42
N VAL A 196 -27.40 -39.78 -18.69
CA VAL A 196 -28.19 -39.09 -19.71
C VAL A 196 -27.39 -39.02 -21.00
N THR A 197 -28.07 -38.78 -22.12
CA THR A 197 -27.44 -38.73 -23.44
C THR A 197 -27.52 -37.34 -24.03
N ALA A 198 -26.38 -36.82 -24.49
CA ALA A 198 -26.27 -35.56 -25.22
C ALA A 198 -27.07 -35.57 -26.54
N ASP A 199 -27.56 -34.42 -26.98
CA ASP A 199 -28.32 -34.25 -28.22
C ASP A 199 -27.41 -34.32 -29.45
N ASN A 200 -26.13 -33.94 -29.29
CA ASN A 200 -25.11 -33.98 -30.33
C ASN A 200 -24.00 -34.96 -29.98
N ASN A 201 -23.20 -35.31 -30.99
CA ASN A 201 -21.99 -36.12 -30.85
C ASN A 201 -20.91 -35.38 -30.05
N ALA A 202 -19.96 -36.14 -29.49
CA ALA A 202 -18.90 -35.61 -28.61
C ALA A 202 -18.15 -34.41 -29.23
N LYS A 203 -17.78 -34.53 -30.51
CA LYS A 203 -17.11 -33.47 -31.29
C LYS A 203 -17.80 -32.11 -31.24
N TYR A 204 -19.13 -32.05 -31.18
CA TYR A 204 -19.83 -30.76 -31.12
C TYR A 204 -19.46 -29.95 -29.88
N TYR A 205 -19.15 -30.63 -28.78
CA TYR A 205 -18.85 -30.04 -27.49
C TYR A 205 -17.35 -29.86 -27.26
N GLY A 206 -16.56 -30.90 -27.53
CA GLY A 206 -15.13 -30.97 -27.21
C GLY A 206 -14.17 -30.75 -28.40
N GLU A 207 -14.63 -30.38 -29.60
CA GLU A 207 -13.66 -29.95 -30.62
C GLU A 207 -12.99 -28.64 -30.18
N ASN A 208 -11.68 -28.53 -30.37
CA ASN A 208 -10.94 -27.29 -30.09
C ASN A 208 -11.39 -26.16 -31.02
N ASP A 209 -11.69 -24.99 -30.46
CA ASP A 209 -11.98 -23.79 -31.21
C ASP A 209 -10.72 -23.30 -31.94
N ALA A 210 -10.88 -22.89 -33.20
CA ALA A 210 -9.74 -22.56 -34.07
C ALA A 210 -8.99 -21.28 -33.65
N ASP A 211 -9.62 -20.39 -32.90
CA ASP A 211 -9.04 -19.12 -32.46
C ASP A 211 -8.42 -19.21 -31.05
N THR A 212 -8.92 -20.11 -30.19
CA THR A 212 -8.51 -20.21 -28.78
C THR A 212 -7.92 -21.56 -28.36
N ASP A 213 -8.00 -22.59 -29.19
CA ASP A 213 -7.49 -23.97 -28.95
C ASP A 213 -8.07 -24.69 -27.72
N ASN A 214 -9.26 -24.26 -27.32
CA ASN A 214 -9.99 -24.65 -26.13
C ASN A 214 -11.32 -25.34 -26.52
N ASP A 215 -11.96 -26.10 -25.62
CA ASP A 215 -13.22 -26.77 -25.96
C ASP A 215 -14.31 -25.77 -26.39
N LYS A 216 -15.01 -26.10 -27.47
CA LYS A 216 -15.91 -25.16 -28.15
C LYS A 216 -17.25 -24.91 -27.44
N ASN A 217 -17.91 -25.94 -26.91
CA ASN A 217 -19.31 -25.82 -26.42
C ASN A 217 -19.60 -26.60 -25.13
N VAL A 218 -18.61 -26.86 -24.26
CA VAL A 218 -18.83 -27.56 -22.99
C VAL A 218 -19.89 -26.87 -22.09
N PRO A 219 -19.96 -25.53 -21.97
CA PRO A 219 -21.04 -24.87 -21.24
C PRO A 219 -22.46 -25.27 -21.69
N GLU A 220 -22.65 -25.55 -22.98
CA GLU A 220 -23.93 -26.06 -23.49
C GLU A 220 -24.16 -27.53 -23.10
N LEU A 221 -23.11 -28.37 -23.13
CA LEU A 221 -23.19 -29.75 -22.64
C LEU A 221 -23.64 -29.79 -21.18
N ILE A 222 -23.10 -28.92 -20.35
CA ILE A 222 -23.38 -28.85 -18.91
C ILE A 222 -24.85 -28.44 -18.67
N LYS A 223 -25.32 -27.39 -19.35
CA LYS A 223 -26.73 -26.96 -19.30
C LYS A 223 -27.66 -28.13 -19.69
N GLU A 224 -27.29 -28.86 -20.73
CA GLU A 224 -28.05 -29.97 -21.26
C GLU A 224 -28.06 -31.18 -20.30
N ALA A 225 -26.89 -31.59 -19.81
CA ALA A 225 -26.69 -32.70 -18.89
C ALA A 225 -27.53 -32.53 -17.63
N VAL A 226 -27.38 -31.37 -16.96
CA VAL A 226 -28.10 -31.06 -15.73
C VAL A 226 -29.62 -30.99 -16.00
N THR A 227 -30.04 -30.29 -17.05
CA THR A 227 -31.48 -30.19 -17.40
C THR A 227 -32.10 -31.58 -17.63
N LYS A 228 -31.42 -32.45 -18.38
CA LYS A 228 -31.88 -33.81 -18.66
C LYS A 228 -31.88 -34.68 -17.41
N ALA A 229 -30.84 -34.62 -16.58
CA ALA A 229 -30.75 -35.40 -15.35
C ALA A 229 -31.83 -35.01 -14.35
N VAL A 230 -32.09 -33.72 -14.17
CA VAL A 230 -33.16 -33.17 -13.33
C VAL A 230 -34.52 -33.66 -13.81
N ALA A 231 -34.81 -33.57 -15.11
CA ALA A 231 -36.07 -34.00 -15.69
C ALA A 231 -36.27 -35.53 -15.59
N ALA A 232 -35.21 -36.31 -15.83
CA ALA A 232 -35.29 -37.78 -15.82
C ALA A 232 -35.45 -38.37 -14.42
N ASN A 233 -34.89 -37.72 -13.39
CA ASN A 233 -34.82 -38.26 -12.03
C ASN A 233 -35.68 -37.49 -11.01
N ASN A 234 -36.37 -36.42 -11.42
CA ASN A 234 -37.15 -35.55 -10.55
C ASN A 234 -36.33 -35.06 -9.34
N ILE A 235 -35.13 -34.55 -9.63
CA ILE A 235 -34.14 -34.13 -8.64
C ILE A 235 -34.68 -32.91 -7.88
N ASN A 236 -34.61 -32.95 -6.55
CA ASN A 236 -34.94 -31.82 -5.70
C ASN A 236 -33.76 -30.85 -5.63
N LEU A 237 -33.76 -29.82 -6.47
CA LEU A 237 -32.66 -28.86 -6.55
C LEU A 237 -32.54 -27.93 -5.32
N ASP A 238 -33.56 -27.83 -4.47
CA ASP A 238 -33.46 -27.09 -3.19
C ASP A 238 -32.44 -27.73 -2.23
N GLU A 239 -32.08 -28.98 -2.44
CA GLU A 239 -31.07 -29.67 -1.65
C GLU A 239 -29.62 -29.40 -2.08
N TYR A 240 -29.43 -28.64 -3.16
CA TYR A 240 -28.13 -28.31 -3.74
C TYR A 240 -27.93 -26.80 -3.90
N ASP A 241 -28.78 -26.00 -3.24
CA ASP A 241 -28.73 -24.53 -3.16
C ASP A 241 -28.91 -24.20 -1.68
N ILE A 242 -27.79 -24.24 -0.94
CA ILE A 242 -27.70 -24.14 0.51
C ILE A 242 -26.82 -22.95 0.91
N GLU A 243 -25.88 -22.57 0.04
CA GLU A 243 -24.83 -21.61 0.35
C GLU A 243 -25.05 -20.29 -0.42
N ASP A 244 -24.76 -19.17 0.24
CA ASP A 244 -24.66 -17.84 -0.37
C ASP A 244 -23.25 -17.33 -0.03
N PRO A 245 -22.20 -17.95 -0.58
CA PRO A 245 -20.82 -17.63 -0.22
C PRO A 245 -20.44 -16.17 -0.48
N TYR A 246 -21.33 -15.41 -1.12
CA TYR A 246 -21.11 -14.04 -1.55
C TYR A 246 -22.00 -13.02 -0.86
N ASP A 247 -22.89 -13.48 0.01
CA ASP A 247 -23.88 -12.68 0.72
C ASP A 247 -24.60 -11.75 -0.28
N LEU A 248 -25.20 -12.32 -1.33
CA LEU A 248 -25.83 -11.58 -2.43
C LEU A 248 -26.91 -10.62 -1.95
N ASN A 249 -27.48 -10.88 -0.76
CA ASN A 249 -28.49 -10.03 -0.15
C ASN A 249 -27.95 -9.06 0.92
N GLY A 250 -26.66 -9.16 1.29
CA GLY A 250 -25.96 -8.23 2.18
C GLY A 250 -26.35 -8.34 3.66
N ASN A 251 -26.83 -9.49 4.12
CA ASN A 251 -27.25 -9.71 5.50
C ASN A 251 -26.16 -10.35 6.40
N GLY A 252 -25.02 -10.73 5.81
CA GLY A 252 -23.88 -11.36 6.48
C GLY A 252 -24.01 -12.86 6.73
N ASN A 253 -25.05 -13.52 6.23
CA ASN A 253 -25.27 -14.96 6.34
C ASN A 253 -24.89 -15.65 5.03
N VAL A 254 -23.74 -16.31 5.02
CA VAL A 254 -23.24 -17.02 3.82
C VAL A 254 -23.72 -18.47 3.71
N ASN A 255 -24.48 -18.95 4.70
CA ASN A 255 -25.00 -20.32 4.75
C ASN A 255 -26.53 -20.30 4.54
N GLU A 256 -26.97 -19.70 3.43
CA GLU A 256 -28.37 -19.70 3.00
C GLU A 256 -28.51 -19.79 1.48
N PRO A 257 -29.66 -20.24 0.95
CA PRO A 257 -29.85 -20.37 -0.50
C PRO A 257 -29.80 -19.01 -1.22
N ASP A 258 -29.11 -18.96 -2.36
CA ASP A 258 -29.00 -17.78 -3.24
C ASP A 258 -29.78 -17.94 -4.57
N GLY A 259 -30.34 -19.14 -4.80
CA GLY A 259 -31.07 -19.49 -6.02
C GLY A 259 -30.21 -20.18 -7.09
N MET A 260 -28.91 -20.36 -6.85
CA MET A 260 -27.96 -21.07 -7.69
C MET A 260 -27.59 -22.42 -7.06
N ILE A 261 -27.29 -23.41 -7.90
CA ILE A 261 -26.75 -24.67 -7.41
C ILE A 261 -25.31 -24.45 -6.95
N ASP A 262 -25.02 -24.83 -5.70
CA ASP A 262 -23.74 -24.60 -5.04
C ASP A 262 -22.59 -25.29 -5.79
N HIS A 263 -22.75 -26.60 -6.05
CA HIS A 263 -21.69 -27.46 -6.58
C HIS A 263 -22.22 -28.45 -7.63
N VAL A 264 -21.62 -28.46 -8.82
CA VAL A 264 -21.98 -29.36 -9.92
C VAL A 264 -20.74 -30.04 -10.49
N MET A 265 -20.76 -31.38 -10.51
CA MET A 265 -19.73 -32.21 -11.15
C MET A 265 -20.33 -33.03 -12.28
N VAL A 266 -19.69 -33.06 -13.44
CA VAL A 266 -20.17 -33.80 -14.60
C VAL A 266 -19.12 -34.78 -15.08
N TYR A 267 -19.50 -36.04 -15.34
CA TYR A 267 -18.63 -37.02 -15.97
C TYR A 267 -19.09 -37.31 -17.39
N HIS A 268 -18.19 -37.22 -18.35
CA HIS A 268 -18.46 -37.60 -19.74
C HIS A 268 -17.92 -39.00 -20.08
N SER A 269 -18.49 -39.64 -21.09
CA SER A 269 -18.17 -41.04 -21.46
C SER A 269 -16.87 -41.25 -22.24
N SER A 270 -16.05 -40.21 -22.43
CA SER A 270 -14.76 -40.32 -23.14
C SER A 270 -13.58 -40.31 -22.17
N ILE A 271 -12.42 -40.77 -22.65
CA ILE A 271 -11.12 -40.38 -22.07
C ILE A 271 -10.95 -38.88 -22.28
N GLY A 272 -10.38 -38.18 -21.30
CA GLY A 272 -10.14 -36.74 -21.37
C GLY A 272 -9.06 -36.39 -22.40
N GLU A 273 -9.16 -35.21 -23.02
CA GLU A 273 -8.16 -34.73 -23.97
C GLU A 273 -6.75 -34.68 -23.35
N GLU A 274 -6.65 -34.35 -22.06
CA GLU A 274 -5.42 -34.30 -21.25
C GLU A 274 -4.69 -35.64 -21.15
N ALA A 275 -5.40 -36.75 -21.40
CA ALA A 275 -4.87 -38.11 -21.41
C ALA A 275 -4.82 -38.70 -22.83
N GLY A 276 -5.01 -37.89 -23.87
CA GLY A 276 -4.97 -38.29 -25.28
C GLY A 276 -6.33 -38.48 -25.93
N GLY A 277 -7.44 -38.25 -25.22
CA GLY A 277 -8.80 -38.19 -25.77
C GLY A 277 -9.38 -39.52 -26.29
N GLY A 278 -8.68 -40.64 -26.08
CA GLY A 278 -9.16 -41.94 -26.52
C GLY A 278 -9.35 -42.05 -28.03
N SER A 279 -10.52 -42.58 -28.42
CA SER A 279 -10.92 -42.65 -29.83
C SER A 279 -11.29 -41.30 -30.44
N LEU A 280 -11.54 -40.27 -29.62
CA LEU A 280 -11.92 -38.93 -30.07
C LEU A 280 -10.71 -38.02 -30.32
N ALA A 281 -9.52 -38.36 -29.80
CA ALA A 281 -8.35 -37.49 -29.85
C ALA A 281 -8.67 -36.07 -29.34
N SER A 282 -8.28 -35.01 -30.05
CA SER A 282 -8.59 -33.62 -29.71
C SER A 282 -10.06 -33.19 -29.91
N ASP A 283 -10.96 -34.13 -30.22
CA ASP A 283 -12.41 -33.90 -30.15
C ASP A 283 -12.99 -34.33 -28.77
N ALA A 284 -12.16 -34.89 -27.88
CA ALA A 284 -12.52 -35.17 -26.50
C ALA A 284 -12.51 -33.89 -25.67
N ILE A 285 -13.28 -33.87 -24.59
CA ILE A 285 -13.31 -32.75 -23.65
C ILE A 285 -12.07 -32.81 -22.76
N TRP A 286 -11.45 -31.67 -22.51
CA TRP A 286 -10.41 -31.50 -21.49
C TRP A 286 -11.05 -31.30 -20.11
N SER A 287 -10.60 -32.00 -19.08
CA SER A 287 -11.19 -31.84 -17.74
C SER A 287 -10.88 -30.47 -17.13
N HIS A 288 -11.89 -29.78 -16.61
CA HIS A 288 -11.71 -28.42 -16.08
C HIS A 288 -12.85 -27.98 -15.16
N ARG A 289 -12.61 -26.90 -14.42
CA ARG A 289 -13.62 -26.04 -13.81
C ARG A 289 -13.95 -24.84 -14.70
N PHE A 290 -15.25 -24.57 -14.91
CA PHE A 290 -15.66 -23.33 -15.58
C PHE A 290 -17.10 -22.90 -15.22
N TYR A 291 -17.64 -21.95 -15.99
CA TYR A 291 -18.96 -21.36 -15.78
C TYR A 291 -19.83 -21.48 -17.02
N VAL A 292 -21.13 -21.69 -16.82
CA VAL A 292 -22.07 -21.84 -17.94
C VAL A 292 -22.41 -20.53 -18.66
N ASP A 293 -22.12 -19.38 -18.04
CA ASP A 293 -22.28 -18.04 -18.61
C ASP A 293 -21.32 -17.05 -17.93
N THR A 294 -20.50 -16.34 -18.71
CA THR A 294 -19.50 -15.40 -18.22
C THR A 294 -20.00 -13.96 -18.04
N ASN A 295 -21.20 -13.65 -18.56
CA ASN A 295 -21.77 -12.30 -18.64
C ASN A 295 -23.11 -12.13 -17.90
N THR A 296 -23.74 -13.21 -17.41
CA THR A 296 -25.02 -13.17 -16.69
C THR A 296 -24.99 -13.84 -15.31
N ASN A 297 -26.08 -13.72 -14.53
CA ASN A 297 -26.28 -14.38 -13.23
C ASN A 297 -26.67 -15.87 -13.38
N GLY A 298 -25.98 -16.64 -14.23
CA GLY A 298 -26.17 -18.08 -14.46
C GLY A 298 -27.35 -18.49 -15.37
N TYR A 299 -27.37 -19.77 -15.77
CA TYR A 299 -28.40 -20.38 -16.61
C TYR A 299 -29.60 -20.86 -15.78
N THR A 300 -30.82 -20.43 -16.13
CA THR A 300 -32.03 -20.90 -15.43
C THR A 300 -32.43 -22.29 -15.90
N ILE A 301 -32.45 -23.24 -14.96
CA ILE A 301 -32.85 -24.62 -15.24
C ILE A 301 -34.38 -24.66 -15.48
N PRO A 302 -34.85 -25.12 -16.65
CA PRO A 302 -36.26 -25.08 -16.99
C PRO A 302 -37.16 -25.79 -15.97
N GLY A 303 -38.18 -25.09 -15.48
CA GLY A 303 -39.22 -25.66 -14.62
C GLY A 303 -38.87 -25.77 -13.13
N THR A 304 -37.68 -25.35 -12.69
CA THR A 304 -37.24 -25.49 -11.29
C THR A 304 -37.12 -24.17 -10.53
N GLY A 305 -36.95 -23.04 -11.25
CA GLY A 305 -36.69 -21.74 -10.63
C GLY A 305 -35.27 -21.56 -10.10
N LYS A 306 -34.42 -22.59 -10.24
CA LYS A 306 -33.00 -22.58 -9.84
C LYS A 306 -32.08 -22.29 -11.02
N LYS A 307 -30.85 -21.90 -10.71
CA LYS A 307 -29.85 -21.58 -11.72
C LYS A 307 -28.58 -22.42 -11.60
N LEU A 308 -27.95 -22.64 -12.73
CA LEU A 308 -26.63 -23.24 -12.87
C LEU A 308 -25.62 -22.13 -13.12
N PHE A 309 -24.48 -22.17 -12.44
CA PHE A 309 -23.43 -21.17 -12.58
C PHE A 309 -22.06 -21.80 -12.81
N GLY A 310 -21.40 -22.28 -11.74
CA GLY A 310 -20.15 -23.02 -11.81
C GLY A 310 -20.37 -24.49 -12.10
N TYR A 311 -19.38 -25.14 -12.71
CA TYR A 311 -19.33 -26.58 -12.89
C TYR A 311 -17.88 -27.07 -12.95
N THR A 312 -17.69 -28.36 -12.70
CA THR A 312 -16.49 -29.10 -13.09
C THR A 312 -16.88 -30.27 -14.00
N ILE A 313 -16.00 -30.66 -14.90
CA ILE A 313 -16.21 -31.78 -15.82
C ILE A 313 -14.99 -32.71 -15.86
N GLN A 314 -15.21 -34.02 -15.81
CA GLN A 314 -14.18 -35.06 -15.74
C GLN A 314 -14.46 -36.22 -16.70
N PRO A 315 -13.46 -37.06 -17.04
CA PRO A 315 -13.62 -38.12 -18.02
C PRO A 315 -14.12 -39.42 -17.36
N ILE A 316 -14.45 -40.40 -18.19
CA ILE A 316 -15.04 -41.66 -17.75
C ILE A 316 -14.14 -42.43 -16.77
N ASP A 317 -12.82 -42.27 -16.88
CA ASP A 317 -11.80 -42.99 -16.12
C ASP A 317 -11.14 -42.15 -15.01
N ALA A 318 -11.81 -41.08 -14.57
CA ALA A 318 -11.36 -40.24 -13.47
C ALA A 318 -11.01 -41.05 -12.20
N ALA A 319 -9.83 -40.78 -11.64
CA ALA A 319 -9.45 -41.23 -10.31
C ALA A 319 -9.77 -40.17 -9.25
N THR A 320 -9.66 -40.53 -7.97
CA THR A 320 -9.94 -39.64 -6.83
C THR A 320 -9.19 -38.33 -6.91
N GLY A 321 -7.94 -38.34 -7.36
CA GLY A 321 -7.09 -37.16 -7.48
C GLY A 321 -7.68 -36.06 -8.36
N VAL A 322 -8.17 -36.40 -9.56
CA VAL A 322 -8.85 -35.44 -10.45
C VAL A 322 -10.11 -34.89 -9.77
N VAL A 323 -10.90 -35.76 -9.11
CA VAL A 323 -12.13 -35.34 -8.41
C VAL A 323 -11.83 -34.30 -7.34
N VAL A 324 -10.82 -34.54 -6.49
CA VAL A 324 -10.53 -33.67 -5.35
C VAL A 324 -9.80 -32.40 -5.77
N HIS A 325 -8.99 -32.44 -6.83
CA HIS A 325 -8.33 -31.28 -7.44
C HIS A 325 -9.36 -30.31 -8.02
N GLU A 326 -10.23 -30.79 -8.91
CA GLU A 326 -11.28 -29.98 -9.53
C GLU A 326 -12.24 -29.41 -8.48
N PHE A 327 -12.58 -30.20 -7.46
CA PHE A 327 -13.39 -29.70 -6.36
C PHE A 327 -12.65 -28.66 -5.50
N GLY A 328 -11.33 -28.76 -5.37
CA GLY A 328 -10.51 -27.74 -4.70
C GLY A 328 -10.72 -26.36 -5.33
N HIS A 329 -10.75 -26.27 -6.66
CA HIS A 329 -11.07 -25.03 -7.35
C HIS A 329 -12.50 -24.54 -7.10
N ASP A 330 -13.45 -25.47 -7.00
CA ASP A 330 -14.83 -25.13 -6.66
C ASP A 330 -14.94 -24.55 -5.23
N LEU A 331 -14.08 -25.01 -4.33
CA LEU A 331 -13.90 -24.45 -2.98
C LEU A 331 -13.11 -23.15 -2.95
N GLY A 332 -12.46 -22.74 -4.05
CA GLY A 332 -11.87 -21.41 -4.22
C GLY A 332 -10.35 -21.32 -4.16
N VAL A 333 -9.62 -22.45 -4.17
CA VAL A 333 -8.14 -22.42 -4.25
C VAL A 333 -7.65 -22.46 -5.71
N PRO A 334 -6.57 -21.74 -6.04
CA PRO A 334 -6.04 -21.70 -7.40
C PRO A 334 -5.20 -22.93 -7.73
N ASP A 335 -4.86 -23.05 -9.01
CA ASP A 335 -3.79 -23.92 -9.49
C ASP A 335 -2.44 -23.50 -8.91
N GLU A 336 -1.64 -24.46 -8.44
CA GLU A 336 -0.30 -24.22 -7.87
C GLU A 336 0.84 -24.63 -8.83
N TYR A 337 0.50 -25.18 -9.98
CA TYR A 337 1.44 -25.49 -11.05
C TYR A 337 1.63 -24.30 -12.01
N ASP A 338 2.56 -24.46 -12.96
CA ASP A 338 2.73 -23.48 -14.05
C ASP A 338 1.60 -23.65 -15.09
N ILE A 339 0.64 -22.74 -15.05
CA ILE A 339 -0.59 -22.78 -15.88
C ILE A 339 -0.36 -22.53 -17.38
N ASP A 340 0.84 -22.09 -17.80
CA ASP A 340 1.19 -22.03 -19.23
C ASP A 340 1.75 -23.37 -19.74
N GLY A 341 1.91 -24.35 -18.85
CA GLY A 341 2.32 -25.72 -19.18
C GLY A 341 3.76 -25.82 -19.67
N SER A 342 4.68 -25.09 -19.02
CA SER A 342 6.11 -25.16 -19.33
C SER A 342 6.67 -26.58 -19.16
N GLU A 343 7.70 -26.90 -19.96
CA GLU A 343 8.39 -28.20 -19.89
C GLU A 343 9.15 -28.37 -18.54
N ILE A 344 9.41 -27.27 -17.82
CA ILE A 344 10.14 -27.25 -16.55
C ILE A 344 9.18 -27.38 -15.35
N GLY A 345 8.05 -26.67 -15.37
CA GLY A 345 7.04 -26.66 -14.30
C GLY A 345 7.39 -25.75 -13.12
N SER A 346 6.45 -25.55 -12.20
CA SER A 346 6.67 -24.77 -10.96
C SER A 346 7.28 -25.64 -9.84
N PRO A 347 7.98 -25.04 -8.85
CA PRO A 347 8.54 -25.76 -7.71
C PRO A 347 7.49 -26.13 -6.64
N VAL A 348 6.38 -26.75 -7.03
CA VAL A 348 5.35 -27.32 -6.14
C VAL A 348 5.20 -28.82 -6.37
N ALA A 349 4.93 -29.20 -7.63
CA ALA A 349 4.88 -30.58 -8.09
C ALA A 349 4.03 -31.52 -7.20
N TYR A 350 4.55 -32.68 -6.78
CA TYR A 350 3.76 -33.67 -6.03
C TYR A 350 3.50 -33.29 -4.56
N TRP A 351 4.07 -32.18 -4.08
CA TRP A 351 3.86 -31.74 -2.70
C TRP A 351 2.44 -31.25 -2.42
N SER A 352 1.67 -30.91 -3.45
CA SER A 352 0.29 -30.46 -3.31
C SER A 352 -0.63 -31.12 -4.34
N VAL A 353 -1.84 -31.47 -3.90
CA VAL A 353 -2.91 -31.93 -4.78
C VAL A 353 -3.33 -30.89 -5.81
N MET A 354 -3.14 -29.58 -5.54
CA MET A 354 -3.42 -28.48 -6.48
C MET A 354 -2.31 -28.29 -7.53
N ALA A 355 -1.37 -29.23 -7.59
CA ALA A 355 -0.34 -29.37 -8.62
C ALA A 355 -0.24 -30.84 -9.05
N GLY A 356 0.96 -31.39 -9.17
CA GLY A 356 1.16 -32.78 -9.61
C GLY A 356 0.71 -33.84 -8.59
N GLY A 357 0.41 -33.44 -7.35
CA GLY A 357 -0.02 -34.35 -6.27
C GLY A 357 -1.33 -35.08 -6.56
N SER A 358 -2.18 -34.53 -7.44
CA SER A 358 -3.40 -35.17 -7.93
C SER A 358 -3.14 -36.48 -8.69
N TRP A 359 -1.91 -36.72 -9.17
CA TRP A 359 -1.54 -37.95 -9.89
C TRP A 359 -0.83 -39.00 -9.05
N ALA A 360 -0.63 -38.76 -7.75
CA ALA A 360 0.07 -39.72 -6.89
C ALA A 360 -0.68 -41.06 -6.73
N GLY A 361 0.10 -42.15 -6.60
CA GLY A 361 -0.39 -43.49 -6.27
C GLY A 361 0.16 -44.62 -7.15
N ASP A 362 -0.04 -45.86 -6.71
CA ASP A 362 0.34 -47.07 -7.49
C ASP A 362 -0.41 -47.13 -8.83
N ILE A 363 -1.67 -46.69 -8.83
CA ILE A 363 -2.41 -46.30 -10.02
C ILE A 363 -2.49 -44.77 -9.95
N ALA A 364 -2.10 -44.10 -11.04
CA ALA A 364 -2.00 -42.65 -11.07
C ALA A 364 -3.34 -42.00 -10.63
N GLY A 365 -3.24 -41.10 -9.66
CA GLY A 365 -4.35 -40.35 -9.08
C GLY A 365 -5.27 -41.10 -8.11
N THR A 366 -4.90 -42.32 -7.71
CA THR A 366 -5.69 -43.07 -6.71
C THR A 366 -5.26 -42.82 -5.27
N GLN A 367 -4.09 -42.22 -5.06
CA GLN A 367 -3.57 -41.84 -3.73
C GLN A 367 -3.06 -40.39 -3.76
N PRO A 368 -3.92 -39.40 -4.08
CA PRO A 368 -3.49 -38.00 -4.18
C PRO A 368 -2.88 -37.51 -2.86
N THR A 369 -1.88 -36.63 -2.94
CA THR A 369 -1.22 -36.08 -1.74
C THR A 369 -2.09 -35.05 -1.04
N GLY A 370 -1.68 -34.58 0.14
CA GLY A 370 -2.41 -33.52 0.86
C GLY A 370 -2.39 -32.16 0.13
N PHE A 371 -3.25 -31.25 0.58
CA PHE A 371 -3.23 -29.85 0.15
C PHE A 371 -1.97 -29.11 0.64
N SER A 372 -1.58 -28.07 -0.10
CA SER A 372 -0.55 -27.12 0.31
C SER A 372 -0.91 -26.39 1.63
N PRO A 373 0.07 -25.78 2.31
CA PRO A 373 -0.23 -24.96 3.49
C PRO A 373 -1.13 -23.76 3.20
N TYR A 374 -1.03 -23.18 1.99
CA TYR A 374 -1.91 -22.09 1.56
C TYR A 374 -3.36 -22.55 1.51
N ALA A 375 -3.65 -23.63 0.76
CA ALA A 375 -5.00 -24.14 0.57
C ALA A 375 -5.65 -24.53 1.91
N ARG A 376 -4.89 -25.18 2.80
CA ARG A 376 -5.38 -25.53 4.14
C ARG A 376 -5.69 -24.31 5.02
N SER A 377 -4.83 -23.29 4.97
CA SER A 377 -5.07 -22.02 5.69
C SER A 377 -6.32 -21.31 5.18
N TYR A 378 -6.48 -21.31 3.86
CA TYR A 378 -7.67 -20.79 3.20
C TYR A 378 -8.92 -21.54 3.63
N PHE A 379 -8.93 -22.87 3.60
CA PHE A 379 -10.08 -23.67 4.02
C PHE A 379 -10.42 -23.52 5.51
N GLN A 380 -9.43 -23.46 6.40
CA GLN A 380 -9.66 -23.19 7.83
C GLN A 380 -10.31 -21.81 8.05
N THR A 381 -9.99 -20.83 7.20
CA THR A 381 -10.56 -19.48 7.27
C THR A 381 -11.99 -19.45 6.75
N VAL A 382 -12.22 -20.04 5.57
CA VAL A 382 -13.50 -19.99 4.87
C VAL A 382 -14.52 -20.90 5.54
N PHE A 383 -14.19 -22.19 5.65
CA PHE A 383 -15.08 -23.26 6.10
C PHE A 383 -14.97 -23.57 7.59
N GLY A 384 -13.92 -23.07 8.27
CA GLY A 384 -13.66 -23.42 9.66
C GLY A 384 -13.31 -24.89 9.84
N GLY A 385 -13.51 -25.41 11.04
CA GLY A 385 -13.29 -26.82 11.35
C GLY A 385 -11.88 -27.10 11.84
N ASN A 386 -11.24 -28.14 11.30
CA ASN A 386 -9.96 -28.68 11.77
C ASN A 386 -9.01 -29.05 10.61
N TRP A 387 -8.94 -28.21 9.58
CA TRP A 387 -8.01 -28.39 8.45
C TRP A 387 -6.54 -28.22 8.85
N ILE A 388 -6.27 -27.34 9.81
CA ILE A 388 -4.93 -27.08 10.34
C ILE A 388 -5.00 -26.70 11.81
N ASN A 389 -3.91 -27.01 12.52
CA ASN A 389 -3.56 -26.38 13.79
C ASN A 389 -2.27 -25.58 13.56
N GLU A 390 -2.44 -24.32 13.20
CA GLU A 390 -1.36 -23.44 12.74
C GLU A 390 -0.88 -22.48 13.85
N GLU A 391 0.43 -22.42 14.03
CA GLU A 391 1.10 -21.35 14.78
C GLU A 391 1.46 -20.20 13.83
N VAL A 392 1.00 -18.99 14.11
CA VAL A 392 1.34 -17.80 13.32
C VAL A 392 2.41 -16.99 14.05
N ILE A 393 3.51 -16.70 13.35
CA ILE A 393 4.64 -15.90 13.83
C ILE A 393 4.71 -14.63 13.00
N ASN A 394 4.56 -13.48 13.64
CA ASN A 394 4.89 -12.19 13.03
C ASN A 394 6.39 -11.94 13.21
N PHE A 395 7.16 -12.07 12.13
CA PHE A 395 8.61 -12.03 12.18
C PHE A 395 9.16 -10.64 12.55
N ASP A 396 8.50 -9.57 12.10
CA ASP A 396 8.87 -8.19 12.45
C ASP A 396 8.75 -7.92 13.94
N ALA A 397 7.66 -8.42 14.56
CA ALA A 397 7.40 -8.29 15.98
C ALA A 397 8.26 -9.21 16.86
N MET A 398 8.99 -10.16 16.27
CA MET A 398 9.89 -11.05 17.01
C MET A 398 11.17 -10.31 17.39
N GLU A 399 11.59 -10.41 18.65
CA GLU A 399 12.92 -9.97 19.09
C GLU A 399 14.00 -10.89 18.47
N PRO A 400 15.22 -10.38 18.22
CA PRO A 400 16.35 -11.23 17.82
C PRO A 400 16.56 -12.41 18.78
N GLY A 401 16.90 -13.57 18.24
CA GLY A 401 17.05 -14.82 19.01
C GLY A 401 16.31 -16.00 18.36
N SER A 402 16.17 -17.10 19.11
CA SER A 402 15.54 -18.33 18.63
C SER A 402 14.41 -18.83 19.54
N ARG A 403 13.46 -19.56 18.94
CA ARG A 403 12.45 -20.34 19.65
C ARG A 403 12.29 -21.71 19.01
N THR A 404 12.01 -22.73 19.82
CA THR A 404 11.72 -24.09 19.33
C THR A 404 10.22 -24.35 19.30
N ILE A 405 9.78 -25.10 18.30
CA ILE A 405 8.39 -25.51 18.09
C ILE A 405 8.37 -26.99 17.71
N ASP A 406 7.55 -27.76 18.41
CA ASP A 406 7.28 -29.15 18.08
C ASP A 406 6.19 -29.21 16.99
N LEU A 407 6.52 -29.88 15.90
CA LEU A 407 5.66 -30.15 14.76
C LEU A 407 5.21 -31.62 14.75
N VAL A 408 3.96 -31.83 14.40
CA VAL A 408 3.44 -33.12 13.93
C VAL A 408 3.30 -33.08 12.41
N GLU A 409 3.26 -34.26 11.78
CA GLU A 409 3.04 -34.37 10.34
C GLU A 409 1.74 -33.68 9.91
N ALA A 410 1.73 -33.11 8.69
CA ALA A 410 0.62 -32.31 8.19
C ALA A 410 -0.72 -33.06 8.22
N VAL A 411 -0.72 -34.37 7.99
CA VAL A 411 -1.93 -35.22 8.01
C VAL A 411 -2.47 -35.51 9.42
N ASN A 412 -1.80 -35.06 10.48
CA ASN A 412 -2.26 -35.22 11.86
C ASN A 412 -3.07 -34.00 12.31
N HIS A 413 -4.35 -34.22 12.59
CA HIS A 413 -5.30 -33.19 13.03
C HIS A 413 -5.74 -33.38 14.50
N ASP A 414 -5.22 -34.39 15.20
CA ASP A 414 -5.70 -34.77 16.53
C ASP A 414 -5.11 -33.86 17.64
N SER A 415 -3.82 -33.55 17.55
CA SER A 415 -3.11 -32.69 18.52
C SER A 415 -1.75 -32.24 18.02
N GLY A 416 -1.27 -31.09 18.49
CA GLY A 416 0.04 -30.55 18.14
C GLY A 416 -0.02 -29.61 16.92
N ILE A 417 1.02 -28.81 16.73
CA ILE A 417 1.11 -27.85 15.63
C ILE A 417 1.47 -28.66 14.37
N ASN A 418 0.64 -28.60 13.34
CA ASN A 418 0.87 -29.31 12.08
C ASN A 418 1.28 -28.35 10.94
N GLN A 419 1.33 -27.05 11.23
CA GLN A 419 1.77 -25.99 10.32
C GLN A 419 2.25 -24.77 11.10
N ILE A 420 3.27 -24.09 10.58
CA ILE A 420 3.68 -22.76 11.07
C ILE A 420 3.61 -21.79 9.90
N ARG A 421 3.03 -20.60 10.11
CA ARG A 421 3.12 -19.47 9.19
C ARG A 421 4.01 -18.39 9.78
N ILE A 422 4.99 -17.94 9.01
CA ILE A 422 5.93 -16.89 9.39
C ILE A 422 5.68 -15.71 8.46
N ASP A 423 4.93 -14.72 8.94
CA ASP A 423 4.67 -13.48 8.21
C ASP A 423 5.93 -12.61 8.27
N VAL A 424 6.56 -12.38 7.11
CA VAL A 424 7.80 -11.59 6.97
C VAL A 424 7.49 -10.20 6.41
N PRO A 425 8.32 -9.19 6.71
CA PRO A 425 8.16 -7.87 6.10
C PRO A 425 8.18 -7.98 4.56
N PRO A 426 7.25 -7.32 3.87
CA PRO A 426 7.20 -7.37 2.42
C PRO A 426 8.41 -6.63 1.82
N THR A 427 8.93 -7.17 0.73
CA THR A 427 9.98 -6.51 -0.06
C THR A 427 9.48 -5.15 -0.54
N HIS A 428 10.29 -4.10 -0.36
CA HIS A 428 9.91 -2.76 -0.80
C HIS A 428 9.96 -2.64 -2.33
N VAL A 429 8.98 -1.98 -2.91
CA VAL A 429 8.88 -1.69 -4.34
C VAL A 429 9.06 -0.20 -4.60
N GLU A 430 9.59 0.15 -5.77
CA GLU A 430 9.73 1.55 -6.19
C GLU A 430 8.40 2.30 -6.12
N PHE A 431 8.48 3.57 -5.69
CA PHE A 431 7.34 4.47 -5.58
C PHE A 431 7.76 5.90 -5.94
N ASP A 432 6.83 6.73 -6.44
CA ASP A 432 7.27 8.07 -6.84
C ASP A 432 7.65 8.92 -5.62
N ALA A 433 8.67 9.76 -5.82
CA ALA A 433 9.29 10.55 -4.78
C ALA A 433 8.32 11.53 -4.07
N PRO A 434 8.58 11.85 -2.79
CA PRO A 434 7.92 12.93 -2.04
C PRO A 434 7.93 14.27 -2.76
N TYR A 435 7.01 15.16 -2.38
CA TYR A 435 6.95 16.50 -2.98
C TYR A 435 8.12 17.36 -2.46
N THR A 436 8.38 17.33 -1.15
CA THR A 436 9.65 17.80 -0.57
C THR A 436 10.25 16.75 0.37
N GLY A 437 11.51 16.91 0.75
CA GLY A 437 12.14 16.03 1.73
C GLY A 437 12.39 14.60 1.21
N ASN A 438 12.36 13.63 2.13
CA ASN A 438 12.62 12.22 1.87
C ASN A 438 11.43 11.32 2.20
N TYR A 439 10.38 11.83 2.85
CA TYR A 439 9.21 11.06 3.24
C TYR A 439 7.90 11.77 2.88
N GLN A 440 6.85 10.97 2.75
CA GLN A 440 5.48 11.41 2.47
C GLN A 440 4.49 10.44 3.16
N TYR A 441 3.25 10.87 3.35
CA TYR A 441 2.19 10.01 3.85
C TYR A 441 1.40 9.39 2.70
N TYR A 442 1.18 8.08 2.76
CA TYR A 442 0.56 7.30 1.71
C TYR A 442 -0.61 6.49 2.26
N SER A 443 -1.78 6.55 1.61
CA SER A 443 -3.00 5.90 2.08
C SER A 443 -3.01 4.38 2.00
N ASN A 444 -2.00 3.81 1.36
CA ASN A 444 -2.01 2.44 0.84
C ASN A 444 -3.03 2.24 -0.31
N GLU A 445 -2.97 1.07 -0.95
CA GLU A 445 -3.85 0.65 -2.05
C GLU A 445 -4.51 -0.71 -1.73
N GLY A 446 -5.74 -0.91 -2.17
CA GLY A 446 -6.51 -2.13 -1.89
C GLY A 446 -8.02 -1.90 -1.91
N HIS A 447 -8.78 -2.97 -1.70
CA HIS A 447 -10.24 -2.97 -1.66
C HIS A 447 -10.75 -2.99 -0.22
N TYR A 448 -11.97 -2.49 0.02
CA TYR A 448 -12.60 -2.44 1.35
C TYR A 448 -11.74 -1.78 2.45
N MET A 449 -10.94 -0.80 2.07
CA MET A 449 -10.08 -0.07 3.00
C MET A 449 -10.87 1.03 3.69
N ASP A 450 -10.46 1.32 4.92
CA ASP A 450 -10.90 2.47 5.70
C ASP A 450 -9.67 2.93 6.49
N ASN A 451 -8.77 3.59 5.77
CA ASN A 451 -7.47 4.00 6.27
C ASN A 451 -7.52 5.48 6.64
N SER A 452 -6.83 5.86 7.70
CA SER A 452 -6.71 7.25 8.09
C SER A 452 -5.34 7.64 8.64
N LEU A 453 -5.04 8.93 8.55
CA LEU A 453 -3.99 9.58 9.35
C LEU A 453 -4.64 10.69 10.18
N SER A 454 -4.19 10.86 11.43
CA SER A 454 -4.78 11.87 12.32
C SER A 454 -3.77 12.55 13.23
N PHE A 455 -4.07 13.80 13.60
CA PHE A 455 -3.29 14.57 14.56
C PHE A 455 -4.17 15.58 15.30
N ASN A 456 -3.69 16.03 16.47
CA ASN A 456 -4.40 16.99 17.29
C ASN A 456 -3.83 18.40 17.10
N ALA A 457 -4.72 19.39 17.02
CA ALA A 457 -4.33 20.79 16.87
C ALA A 457 -5.15 21.72 17.77
N ASN A 458 -4.53 22.79 18.27
CA ASN A 458 -5.21 23.86 18.98
C ASN A 458 -5.44 25.03 18.03
N ILE A 459 -6.69 25.27 17.64
CA ILE A 459 -7.03 26.33 16.69
C ILE A 459 -7.06 27.68 17.42
N PRO A 460 -6.30 28.69 16.97
CA PRO A 460 -6.29 29.99 17.65
C PRO A 460 -7.68 30.64 17.72
N ALA A 461 -7.95 31.37 18.81
CA ALA A 461 -9.28 31.97 19.07
C ALA A 461 -9.61 33.19 18.18
N SER A 462 -8.64 33.73 17.45
CA SER A 462 -8.82 34.89 16.59
C SER A 462 -8.04 34.73 15.29
N GLY A 463 -8.55 35.31 14.21
CA GLY A 463 -7.96 35.18 12.87
C GLY A 463 -8.72 34.16 12.02
N THR A 464 -8.15 33.83 10.87
CA THR A 464 -8.68 32.82 9.93
C THR A 464 -7.66 31.70 9.90
N THR A 465 -8.08 30.49 10.27
CA THR A 465 -7.19 29.33 10.25
C THR A 465 -7.49 28.49 9.02
N SER A 466 -6.44 28.19 8.25
CA SER A 466 -6.52 27.25 7.13
C SER A 466 -5.63 26.04 7.38
N LEU A 467 -6.11 24.87 6.98
CA LEU A 467 -5.31 23.68 6.74
C LEU A 467 -4.93 23.64 5.27
N SER A 468 -3.64 23.47 4.98
CA SER A 468 -3.11 23.24 3.64
C SER A 468 -2.26 21.99 3.60
N MET A 469 -2.20 21.34 2.44
CA MET A 469 -1.31 20.20 2.18
C MET A 469 -1.07 20.05 0.68
N LYS A 470 0.03 19.42 0.31
CA LYS A 470 0.28 18.92 -1.04
C LYS A 470 -0.27 17.50 -1.14
N ALA A 471 -1.01 17.22 -2.21
CA ALA A 471 -1.55 15.87 -2.41
C ALA A 471 -1.54 15.45 -3.88
N ARG A 472 -1.42 14.15 -4.12
CA ARG A 472 -1.66 13.51 -5.41
C ARG A 472 -2.44 12.23 -5.20
N TRP A 473 -3.28 11.85 -6.15
CA TRP A 473 -4.10 10.66 -6.03
C TRP A 473 -4.55 10.11 -7.39
N ASP A 474 -4.81 8.81 -7.44
CA ASP A 474 -5.53 8.14 -8.53
C ASP A 474 -6.42 7.08 -7.85
N ILE A 475 -7.73 7.37 -7.76
CA ILE A 475 -8.72 6.57 -7.03
C ILE A 475 -10.02 6.48 -7.85
N GLU A 476 -10.81 5.41 -7.69
CA GLU A 476 -12.00 5.20 -8.50
C GLU A 476 -13.01 6.35 -8.37
N VAL A 477 -13.55 6.82 -9.51
CA VAL A 477 -14.44 7.98 -9.55
C VAL A 477 -15.78 7.69 -8.85
N ASP A 478 -16.04 8.45 -7.79
CA ASP A 478 -17.24 8.46 -6.94
C ASP A 478 -17.48 7.21 -6.07
N TYR A 479 -16.71 6.14 -6.24
CA TYR A 479 -16.77 4.92 -5.40
C TYR A 479 -15.70 4.97 -4.30
N ASP A 480 -14.43 5.07 -4.70
CA ASP A 480 -13.36 5.40 -3.77
C ASP A 480 -13.37 6.89 -3.43
N TYR A 481 -13.11 7.20 -2.17
CA TYR A 481 -13.10 8.58 -1.73
C TYR A 481 -12.14 8.87 -0.58
N ALA A 482 -11.66 10.11 -0.55
CA ALA A 482 -10.95 10.67 0.58
C ALA A 482 -11.72 11.85 1.20
N GLN A 483 -11.58 12.04 2.51
CA GLN A 483 -12.18 13.16 3.23
C GLN A 483 -11.20 13.77 4.23
N VAL A 484 -11.38 15.05 4.52
CA VAL A 484 -10.79 15.69 5.70
C VAL A 484 -11.88 15.87 6.73
N LEU A 485 -11.71 15.23 7.88
CA LEU A 485 -12.62 15.28 9.01
C LEU A 485 -12.02 16.14 10.12
N VAL A 486 -12.85 16.96 10.76
CA VAL A 486 -12.50 17.69 11.98
C VAL A 486 -13.49 17.29 13.06
N ASN A 487 -12.99 16.62 14.11
CA ASN A 487 -13.81 15.96 15.14
C ASN A 487 -14.88 15.03 14.51
N GLY A 488 -14.49 14.25 13.50
CA GLY A 488 -15.37 13.32 12.77
C GLY A 488 -16.37 13.96 11.79
N THR A 489 -16.29 15.28 11.56
CA THR A 489 -17.17 15.98 10.61
C THR A 489 -16.41 16.39 9.36
N ALA A 490 -16.90 16.00 8.18
CA ALA A 490 -16.24 16.32 6.90
C ALA A 490 -16.29 17.82 6.57
N VAL A 491 -15.12 18.41 6.28
CA VAL A 491 -14.97 19.84 5.99
C VAL A 491 -14.79 20.07 4.49
N ALA A 492 -15.44 21.11 3.96
CA ALA A 492 -15.31 21.48 2.56
C ALA A 492 -13.91 22.07 2.25
N GLY A 493 -13.31 21.59 1.18
CA GLY A 493 -12.05 22.09 0.62
C GLY A 493 -12.20 22.53 -0.84
N ASN A 494 -11.17 23.20 -1.37
CA ASN A 494 -11.11 23.72 -2.74
C ASN A 494 -11.34 22.68 -3.87
N HIS A 495 -11.10 21.39 -3.61
CA HIS A 495 -11.31 20.30 -4.57
C HIS A 495 -12.33 19.25 -4.13
N THR A 496 -13.12 19.53 -3.09
CA THR A 496 -14.15 18.59 -2.60
C THR A 496 -15.45 18.65 -3.40
N LYS A 497 -16.08 17.49 -3.60
CA LYS A 497 -17.46 17.36 -4.09
C LYS A 497 -18.43 17.36 -2.90
N ALA A 498 -19.52 18.10 -3.02
CA ALA A 498 -20.48 18.27 -1.92
C ALA A 498 -21.33 17.02 -1.64
N THR A 499 -21.64 16.21 -2.65
CA THR A 499 -22.57 15.06 -2.55
C THR A 499 -22.07 13.89 -3.38
N ASN A 500 -22.14 12.69 -2.82
CA ASN A 500 -21.85 11.42 -3.50
C ASN A 500 -23.17 10.71 -3.88
N GLN A 501 -23.23 10.04 -5.03
CA GLN A 501 -24.42 9.34 -5.53
C GLN A 501 -24.53 7.89 -5.05
N TYR A 502 -23.41 7.27 -4.68
CA TYR A 502 -23.29 5.86 -4.27
C TYR A 502 -23.15 5.73 -2.75
N HIS A 503 -22.48 6.68 -2.11
CA HIS A 503 -22.21 6.69 -0.68
C HIS A 503 -22.92 7.86 0.02
N ASN A 504 -23.31 7.66 1.28
CA ASN A 504 -23.89 8.73 2.10
C ASN A 504 -22.79 9.61 2.73
N VAL A 505 -21.98 10.25 1.89
CA VAL A 505 -20.84 11.11 2.28
C VAL A 505 -20.91 12.49 1.62
N THR A 506 -20.26 13.46 2.26
CA THR A 506 -20.20 14.86 1.80
C THR A 506 -18.76 15.38 1.87
N ASN A 507 -18.43 16.40 1.08
CA ASN A 507 -17.11 17.05 1.08
C ASN A 507 -15.96 16.05 0.87
N PHE A 508 -16.02 15.29 -0.23
CA PHE A 508 -15.08 14.21 -0.52
C PHE A 508 -14.27 14.49 -1.80
N ILE A 509 -13.12 13.82 -1.93
CA ILE A 509 -12.23 13.85 -3.10
C ILE A 509 -12.29 12.48 -3.78
N THR A 510 -12.22 12.46 -5.11
CA THR A 510 -12.28 11.24 -5.94
C THR A 510 -11.67 11.49 -7.33
N GLY A 511 -11.43 10.43 -8.11
CA GLY A 511 -10.82 10.50 -9.45
C GLY A 511 -9.31 10.62 -9.42
N ALA A 512 -8.70 11.30 -10.40
CA ALA A 512 -7.25 11.45 -10.48
C ALA A 512 -6.82 12.92 -10.36
N SER A 513 -5.81 13.19 -9.53
CA SER A 513 -5.28 14.55 -9.31
C SER A 513 -4.67 15.15 -10.59
N LYS A 514 -4.10 14.30 -11.46
CA LYS A 514 -3.55 14.70 -12.78
C LYS A 514 -4.58 15.37 -13.70
N ASP A 515 -5.88 15.10 -13.49
CA ASP A 515 -6.96 15.68 -14.29
C ASP A 515 -7.42 17.05 -13.75
N ILE A 516 -6.89 17.49 -12.60
CA ILE A 516 -7.18 18.80 -12.02
C ILE A 516 -6.40 19.88 -12.77
N SER A 517 -7.13 20.90 -13.23
CA SER A 517 -6.53 22.09 -13.83
C SER A 517 -5.60 22.80 -12.84
N GLY A 518 -4.31 22.85 -13.17
CA GLY A 518 -3.28 23.46 -12.33
C GLY A 518 -2.45 22.48 -11.52
N ALA A 519 -2.65 21.16 -11.69
CA ALA A 519 -1.79 20.15 -11.12
C ALA A 519 -0.32 20.33 -11.56
N GLU A 520 0.60 20.13 -10.63
CA GLU A 520 2.03 20.40 -10.76
C GLU A 520 2.83 19.13 -11.07
N GLY A 521 3.79 19.26 -12.00
CA GLY A 521 4.74 18.18 -12.33
C GLY A 521 4.11 16.99 -13.06
N ALA A 522 4.94 15.98 -13.33
CA ALA A 522 4.51 14.75 -14.01
C ALA A 522 3.60 13.87 -13.13
N LEU A 523 3.71 14.01 -11.81
CA LEU A 523 2.94 13.24 -10.83
C LEU A 523 1.58 13.87 -10.51
N GLY A 524 1.32 15.10 -10.98
CA GLY A 524 0.05 15.80 -10.79
C GLY A 524 -0.23 16.19 -9.35
N TRP A 525 0.72 16.84 -8.67
CA TRP A 525 0.56 17.37 -7.32
C TRP A 525 -0.41 18.54 -7.29
N VAL A 526 -1.27 18.59 -6.27
CA VAL A 526 -2.33 19.60 -6.12
C VAL A 526 -2.29 20.17 -4.70
N ASP A 527 -2.49 21.48 -4.57
CA ASP A 527 -2.69 22.13 -3.29
C ASP A 527 -4.12 21.91 -2.79
N LEU A 528 -4.27 21.26 -1.64
CA LEU A 528 -5.56 21.12 -0.96
C LEU A 528 -5.65 22.13 0.19
N ASN A 529 -6.74 22.90 0.24
CA ASN A 529 -6.95 23.96 1.21
C ASN A 529 -8.35 23.85 1.85
N PHE A 530 -8.40 23.89 3.18
CA PHE A 530 -9.61 23.79 4.00
C PHE A 530 -9.68 24.94 5.01
N ASP A 531 -10.86 25.54 5.15
CA ASP A 531 -11.11 26.60 6.14
C ASP A 531 -11.56 25.99 7.48
N LEU A 532 -10.76 26.21 8.52
CA LEU A 532 -11.03 25.72 9.88
C LEU A 532 -11.52 26.82 10.83
N SER A 533 -11.88 28.01 10.31
CA SER A 533 -12.30 29.14 11.13
C SER A 533 -13.54 28.86 12.01
N ALA A 534 -14.39 27.90 11.62
CA ALA A 534 -15.51 27.45 12.42
C ALA A 534 -15.10 26.81 13.77
N TYR A 535 -13.85 26.38 13.89
CA TYR A 535 -13.29 25.72 15.06
C TYR A 535 -12.38 26.64 15.90
N ALA A 536 -12.39 27.95 15.64
CA ALA A 536 -11.57 28.92 16.37
C ALA A 536 -11.71 28.80 17.90
N GLY A 537 -10.57 28.67 18.59
CA GLY A 537 -10.50 28.53 20.04
C GLY A 537 -10.75 27.11 20.56
N GLN A 538 -10.86 26.11 19.69
CA GLN A 538 -11.07 24.71 20.06
C GLN A 538 -9.80 23.88 19.89
N SER A 539 -9.64 22.87 20.74
CA SER A 539 -8.75 21.73 20.47
C SER A 539 -9.52 20.75 19.59
N VAL A 540 -8.94 20.37 18.45
CA VAL A 540 -9.58 19.50 17.47
C VAL A 540 -8.67 18.33 17.11
N THR A 541 -9.29 17.21 16.73
CA THR A 541 -8.63 16.13 16.00
C THR A 541 -8.93 16.32 14.52
N ILE A 542 -7.87 16.43 13.73
CA ILE A 542 -7.94 16.49 12.27
C ILE A 542 -7.58 15.10 11.76
N GLU A 543 -8.38 14.58 10.84
CA GLU A 543 -8.19 13.26 10.24
C GLU A 543 -8.34 13.35 8.73
N ILE A 544 -7.45 12.68 7.99
CA ILE A 544 -7.56 12.48 6.55
C ILE A 544 -7.86 11.00 6.35
N THR A 545 -9.01 10.70 5.75
CA THR A 545 -9.48 9.33 5.52
C THR A 545 -9.40 8.97 4.04
N TYR A 546 -9.20 7.69 3.75
CA TYR A 546 -9.30 7.08 2.44
C TYR A 546 -10.08 5.77 2.54
N VAL A 547 -11.19 5.69 1.81
CA VAL A 547 -12.13 4.57 1.83
C VAL A 547 -12.29 4.01 0.43
N THR A 548 -12.23 2.68 0.31
CA THR A 548 -12.37 1.99 -0.99
C THR A 548 -13.50 0.99 -1.04
N ASP A 549 -14.00 0.78 -2.25
CA ASP A 549 -15.06 -0.17 -2.55
C ASP A 549 -14.50 -1.59 -2.84
N PRO A 550 -15.36 -2.56 -3.24
CA PRO A 550 -14.95 -3.93 -3.54
C PRO A 550 -14.04 -4.17 -4.75
N ALA A 551 -13.91 -3.22 -5.67
CA ALA A 551 -13.29 -3.44 -6.97
C ALA A 551 -12.44 -2.23 -7.39
N VAL A 552 -11.92 -2.28 -8.62
CA VAL A 552 -11.26 -1.16 -9.35
C VAL A 552 -10.51 -0.17 -8.45
N GLY A 553 -9.23 -0.45 -8.16
CA GLY A 553 -8.38 0.48 -7.42
C GLY A 553 -7.46 1.29 -8.33
N GLY A 554 -7.08 2.49 -7.90
CA GLY A 554 -5.84 3.13 -8.34
C GLY A 554 -4.74 3.01 -7.26
N TYR A 555 -3.72 3.85 -7.33
CA TYR A 555 -2.65 3.81 -6.32
C TYR A 555 -3.06 4.43 -4.99
N GLY A 556 -4.24 5.06 -4.86
CA GLY A 556 -4.66 5.68 -3.59
C GLY A 556 -4.33 7.18 -3.51
N LEU A 557 -4.22 7.69 -2.28
CA LEU A 557 -3.94 9.07 -1.92
C LEU A 557 -2.55 9.21 -1.29
N VAL A 558 -1.80 10.21 -1.73
CA VAL A 558 -0.51 10.62 -1.15
C VAL A 558 -0.63 12.06 -0.68
N VAL A 559 -0.13 12.35 0.53
CA VAL A 559 -0.17 13.66 1.18
C VAL A 559 1.22 14.02 1.70
N ASP A 560 1.60 15.28 1.53
CA ASP A 560 2.86 15.85 1.97
C ASP A 560 2.66 17.34 2.37
N ASP A 561 3.65 17.94 3.02
CA ASP A 561 3.66 19.36 3.45
C ASP A 561 2.36 19.82 4.16
N ILE A 562 1.90 19.08 5.17
CA ILE A 562 0.71 19.43 5.96
C ILE A 562 1.03 20.67 6.81
N ALA A 563 0.24 21.74 6.68
CA ALA A 563 0.43 22.97 7.42
C ALA A 563 -0.88 23.57 7.95
N LEU A 564 -0.83 24.13 9.16
CA LEU A 564 -1.86 25.02 9.69
C LEU A 564 -1.35 26.44 9.78
N ASN A 565 -2.06 27.35 9.11
CA ASN A 565 -1.70 28.76 9.04
C ASN A 565 -2.76 29.65 9.71
N ASN A 566 -2.31 30.67 10.44
CA ASN A 566 -3.15 31.78 10.89
C ASN A 566 -2.35 33.10 10.86
N GLY A 567 -1.98 33.54 9.64
CA GLY A 567 -1.09 34.68 9.39
C GLY A 567 0.41 34.32 9.45
N ALA A 568 0.74 33.20 10.09
CA ALA A 568 1.99 32.45 10.01
C ALA A 568 1.68 30.97 10.30
N ASP A 569 2.56 30.07 9.86
CA ASP A 569 2.40 28.65 10.13
C ASP A 569 2.67 28.38 11.62
N PHE A 570 1.79 27.61 12.25
CA PHE A 570 1.93 27.20 13.65
C PHE A 570 1.95 25.68 13.83
N TYR A 571 1.76 24.94 12.74
CA TYR A 571 1.97 23.51 12.62
C TYR A 571 2.45 23.24 11.20
N ASN A 572 3.51 22.43 11.05
CA ASN A 572 4.05 21.99 9.78
C ASN A 572 4.54 20.54 9.93
N ASP A 573 4.15 19.68 9.00
CA ASP A 573 4.57 18.30 8.93
C ASP A 573 4.73 17.87 7.47
N GLY A 574 5.98 17.81 7.00
CA GLY A 574 6.36 17.24 5.71
C GLY A 574 6.74 15.77 5.80
N ALA A 575 6.19 15.03 6.78
CA ALA A 575 6.49 13.63 7.08
C ALA A 575 7.94 13.32 7.47
N GLU A 576 8.85 14.29 7.61
CA GLU A 576 10.27 14.02 7.88
C GLU A 576 10.55 13.49 9.29
N THR A 577 9.62 13.65 10.23
CA THR A 577 9.75 13.14 11.60
C THR A 577 8.74 12.04 11.86
N ASP A 578 9.23 10.86 12.24
CA ASP A 578 8.37 9.73 12.58
C ASP A 578 7.53 10.02 13.86
N GLY A 579 6.29 9.50 13.88
CA GLY A 579 5.38 9.63 15.01
C GLY A 579 4.72 11.01 15.22
N GLN A 580 4.81 11.95 14.28
CA GLN A 580 4.10 13.24 14.38
C GLN A 580 2.57 13.10 14.22
N VAL A 581 2.14 12.11 13.44
CA VAL A 581 0.73 11.76 13.23
C VAL A 581 0.47 10.33 13.71
N THR A 582 -0.78 10.04 14.03
CA THR A 582 -1.25 8.66 14.24
C THR A 582 -1.70 8.09 12.90
N LEU A 583 -1.06 7.00 12.47
CA LEU A 583 -1.38 6.30 11.23
C LEU A 583 -2.23 5.07 11.52
N ASN A 584 -3.32 4.91 10.77
CA ASN A 584 -4.18 3.74 10.77
C ASN A 584 -4.36 3.27 9.32
N GLY A 585 -3.53 2.33 8.86
CA GLY A 585 -3.51 1.87 7.47
C GLY A 585 -2.79 2.81 6.49
N PHE A 586 -2.68 4.12 6.79
CA PHE A 586 -1.70 4.99 6.13
C PHE A 586 -0.27 4.58 6.50
N LEU A 587 0.67 4.86 5.60
CA LEU A 587 2.08 4.54 5.71
C LEU A 587 2.92 5.82 5.56
N ARG A 588 4.02 5.90 6.28
CA ARG A 588 5.08 6.90 6.07
C ARG A 588 6.14 6.29 5.16
N VAL A 589 6.23 6.76 3.93
CA VAL A 589 7.03 6.14 2.86
C VAL A 589 7.96 7.15 2.20
N GLY A 590 9.04 6.68 1.58
CA GLY A 590 9.92 7.53 0.76
C GLY A 590 9.62 7.35 -0.72
N SER A 591 10.69 7.19 -1.51
CA SER A 591 10.63 6.76 -2.93
C SER A 591 10.46 5.24 -3.09
N THR A 592 10.15 4.53 -2.02
CA THR A 592 9.74 3.13 -2.05
C THR A 592 8.58 2.95 -1.10
N LYS A 593 7.72 1.97 -1.38
CA LYS A 593 6.62 1.55 -0.51
C LYS A 593 6.75 0.06 -0.19
N PRO A 594 6.18 -0.42 0.93
CA PRO A 594 6.01 -1.85 1.15
C PRO A 594 5.33 -2.53 -0.05
N GLY A 595 5.86 -3.67 -0.48
CA GLY A 595 5.24 -4.53 -1.50
C GLY A 595 4.01 -5.25 -0.97
N LYS A 596 3.58 -6.28 -1.68
CA LYS A 596 2.49 -7.17 -1.24
C LYS A 596 3.00 -8.12 -0.15
N PRO A 597 2.12 -8.66 0.70
CA PRO A 597 2.50 -9.59 1.76
C PRO A 597 3.32 -10.78 1.26
N GLN A 598 4.30 -11.17 2.06
CA GLN A 598 5.15 -12.34 1.83
C GLN A 598 5.19 -13.15 3.12
N ASN A 599 5.19 -14.48 3.01
CA ASN A 599 5.31 -15.35 4.17
C ASN A 599 6.02 -16.67 3.83
N TYR A 600 6.50 -17.32 4.88
CA TYR A 600 6.95 -18.69 4.81
C TYR A 600 5.95 -19.60 5.52
N TRP A 601 5.70 -20.79 4.97
CA TRP A 601 5.03 -21.87 5.69
C TRP A 601 5.99 -23.00 5.98
N VAL A 602 5.88 -23.59 7.17
CA VAL A 602 6.66 -24.75 7.60
C VAL A 602 5.71 -25.90 7.88
N GLN A 603 5.90 -27.02 7.19
CA GLN A 603 5.11 -28.24 7.37
C GLN A 603 6.02 -29.46 7.46
N LEU A 604 5.73 -30.38 8.37
CA LEU A 604 6.35 -31.70 8.38
C LEU A 604 5.55 -32.63 7.45
N ARG A 605 6.18 -33.12 6.38
CA ARG A 605 5.58 -34.08 5.44
C ARG A 605 6.15 -35.47 5.65
N SER A 606 5.28 -36.46 5.60
CA SER A 606 5.60 -37.86 5.87
C SER A 606 5.25 -38.76 4.68
N SER A 607 5.17 -40.06 4.92
CA SER A 607 4.64 -41.05 3.98
C SER A 607 3.43 -41.79 4.57
N ASN A 608 2.74 -41.16 5.52
CA ASN A 608 1.60 -41.72 6.25
C ASN A 608 0.29 -41.06 5.80
N GLY A 609 -0.84 -41.72 6.10
CA GLY A 609 -2.17 -41.14 5.92
C GLY A 609 -2.41 -40.67 4.48
N GLN A 610 -2.88 -39.43 4.33
CA GLN A 610 -3.17 -38.85 3.01
C GLN A 610 -1.91 -38.67 2.14
N ASP A 611 -0.74 -38.55 2.76
CA ASP A 611 0.54 -38.40 2.08
C ASP A 611 1.21 -39.75 1.73
N GLU A 612 0.52 -40.90 1.91
CA GLU A 612 1.05 -42.20 1.48
C GLU A 612 1.38 -42.22 -0.03
N GLY A 613 0.70 -41.40 -0.84
CA GLY A 613 1.02 -41.20 -2.25
C GLY A 613 2.48 -40.77 -2.50
N LEU A 614 3.08 -39.96 -1.62
CA LEU A 614 4.49 -39.56 -1.70
C LEU A 614 5.45 -40.73 -1.49
N ALA A 615 5.01 -41.79 -0.80
CA ALA A 615 5.81 -43.02 -0.65
C ALA A 615 5.99 -43.74 -1.99
N LYS A 616 5.04 -43.55 -2.92
CA LYS A 616 5.02 -44.14 -4.27
C LYS A 616 5.80 -43.29 -5.27
N THR A 617 6.19 -42.09 -4.87
CA THR A 617 7.12 -41.22 -5.59
C THR A 617 8.53 -41.30 -4.97
N VAL A 618 9.47 -40.56 -5.54
CA VAL A 618 10.84 -40.44 -5.04
C VAL A 618 11.00 -39.33 -3.99
N TYR A 619 9.90 -38.73 -3.54
CA TYR A 619 9.93 -37.56 -2.66
C TYR A 619 10.36 -37.94 -1.23
N THR A 620 11.27 -37.16 -0.66
CA THR A 620 11.91 -37.40 0.64
C THR A 620 11.09 -36.75 1.77
N PRO A 621 10.60 -37.52 2.76
CA PRO A 621 9.92 -36.97 3.93
C PRO A 621 10.80 -36.04 4.78
N GLY A 622 10.20 -35.01 5.37
CA GLY A 622 10.89 -34.06 6.24
C GLY A 622 10.13 -32.74 6.40
N VAL A 623 10.82 -31.74 6.92
CA VAL A 623 10.27 -30.39 7.11
C VAL A 623 10.39 -29.62 5.81
N LEU A 624 9.27 -29.34 5.15
CA LEU A 624 9.21 -28.42 4.02
C LEU A 624 9.12 -26.99 4.49
N VAL A 625 9.85 -26.12 3.79
CA VAL A 625 9.69 -24.68 3.85
C VAL A 625 9.07 -24.24 2.52
N TRP A 626 7.92 -23.59 2.59
CA TRP A 626 7.23 -22.99 1.46
C TRP A 626 7.41 -21.48 1.54
N PHE A 627 7.49 -20.81 0.40
CA PHE A 627 7.48 -19.37 0.31
C PHE A 627 6.29 -18.92 -0.54
N ALA A 628 5.57 -17.91 -0.06
CA ALA A 628 4.45 -17.31 -0.76
C ALA A 628 4.65 -15.81 -0.91
N ASP A 629 4.30 -15.31 -2.09
CA ASP A 629 4.47 -13.91 -2.46
C ASP A 629 3.21 -13.39 -3.17
N GLU A 630 2.40 -12.62 -2.46
CA GLU A 630 1.17 -12.04 -2.99
C GLU A 630 1.42 -10.93 -4.04
N ALA A 631 2.69 -10.62 -4.37
CA ALA A 631 3.01 -9.83 -5.54
C ALA A 631 2.65 -10.55 -6.84
N TYR A 632 2.51 -11.88 -6.79
CA TYR A 632 2.15 -12.73 -7.91
C TYR A 632 0.82 -13.44 -7.64
N SER A 633 0.03 -13.64 -8.70
CA SER A 633 -1.27 -14.33 -8.65
C SER A 633 -1.25 -15.73 -9.26
N ASP A 634 -0.08 -16.18 -9.70
CA ASP A 634 0.13 -17.37 -10.50
C ASP A 634 1.57 -17.87 -10.35
N ASN A 635 1.85 -19.05 -10.89
CA ASN A 635 3.15 -19.71 -10.89
C ASN A 635 3.70 -19.86 -12.33
N LYS A 636 3.49 -18.86 -13.19
CA LYS A 636 4.02 -18.82 -14.57
C LYS A 636 5.54 -18.58 -14.57
N VAL A 637 6.30 -19.60 -14.17
CA VAL A 637 7.74 -19.49 -13.92
C VAL A 637 8.57 -19.16 -15.16
N GLU A 638 8.04 -19.29 -16.38
CA GLU A 638 8.71 -18.79 -17.59
C GLU A 638 8.56 -17.26 -17.78
N GLU A 639 7.45 -16.67 -17.29
CA GLU A 639 7.24 -15.22 -17.33
C GLU A 639 8.05 -14.51 -16.23
N HIS A 640 8.13 -15.12 -15.04
CA HIS A 640 8.81 -14.56 -13.86
C HIS A 640 9.68 -15.62 -13.14
N PRO A 641 10.77 -16.09 -13.76
CA PRO A 641 11.60 -17.17 -13.23
C PRO A 641 12.18 -16.83 -11.86
N GLY A 642 12.07 -17.79 -10.93
CA GLY A 642 12.43 -17.62 -9.52
C GLY A 642 11.34 -16.99 -8.65
N HIS A 643 10.21 -16.63 -9.23
CA HIS A 643 9.07 -16.02 -8.54
C HIS A 643 7.76 -16.77 -8.84
N GLY A 644 6.74 -16.48 -8.04
CA GLY A 644 5.42 -17.10 -8.12
C GLY A 644 4.63 -16.85 -6.85
N PHE A 645 3.32 -17.12 -6.88
CA PHE A 645 2.47 -16.91 -5.70
C PHE A 645 2.80 -17.90 -4.57
N LEU A 646 3.26 -19.12 -4.90
CA LEU A 646 3.61 -20.16 -3.92
C LEU A 646 4.64 -21.14 -4.50
N GLY A 647 5.68 -21.47 -3.72
CA GLY A 647 6.65 -22.50 -4.09
C GLY A 647 7.30 -23.17 -2.89
N VAL A 648 7.88 -24.35 -3.11
CA VAL A 648 8.68 -25.07 -2.12
C VAL A 648 10.14 -24.62 -2.23
N VAL A 649 10.75 -24.28 -1.11
CA VAL A 649 12.18 -24.00 -1.00
C VAL A 649 12.93 -25.33 -0.98
N ASP A 650 13.83 -25.51 -1.94
CA ASP A 650 14.60 -26.74 -2.04
C ASP A 650 15.73 -26.80 -0.98
N ALA A 651 15.77 -27.83 -0.15
CA ALA A 651 16.83 -28.02 0.83
C ALA A 651 18.15 -28.43 0.18
N ASP A 652 18.11 -29.07 -0.99
CA ASP A 652 19.28 -29.49 -1.75
C ASP A 652 19.50 -28.58 -2.96
N GLN A 653 20.48 -27.70 -2.86
CA GLN A 653 20.79 -26.76 -3.94
C GLN A 653 21.65 -27.39 -5.05
N ASN A 654 21.87 -28.71 -5.04
CA ASN A 654 22.58 -29.40 -6.10
C ASN A 654 21.61 -29.84 -7.20
N PRO A 655 21.81 -29.43 -8.47
CA PRO A 655 20.87 -29.76 -9.53
C PRO A 655 20.71 -31.27 -9.73
N VAL A 656 19.47 -31.76 -9.71
CA VAL A 656 19.12 -33.13 -10.08
C VAL A 656 19.20 -33.26 -11.61
N MET A 657 19.90 -34.29 -12.09
CA MET A 657 20.14 -34.48 -13.52
C MET A 657 19.26 -35.59 -14.10
N ARG A 658 18.72 -35.39 -15.31
CA ARG A 658 18.06 -36.46 -16.09
C ARG A 658 18.67 -36.50 -17.49
N ASN A 659 19.20 -37.65 -17.89
CA ASN A 659 19.82 -37.84 -19.21
C ASN A 659 20.94 -36.82 -19.55
N GLY A 660 21.64 -36.30 -18.54
CA GLY A 660 22.75 -35.35 -18.72
C GLY A 660 22.34 -33.88 -18.84
N VAL A 661 21.07 -33.55 -18.67
CA VAL A 661 20.55 -32.17 -18.52
C VAL A 661 19.92 -31.99 -17.14
N ILE A 662 19.75 -30.74 -16.70
CA ILE A 662 19.02 -30.42 -15.46
C ILE A 662 17.58 -30.90 -15.64
N ALA A 663 17.04 -31.60 -14.63
CA ALA A 663 15.69 -32.14 -14.68
C ALA A 663 14.63 -31.04 -14.43
N SER A 664 13.39 -31.29 -14.84
CA SER A 664 12.22 -30.44 -14.54
C SER A 664 12.05 -30.21 -13.03
N SER A 665 11.31 -29.18 -12.62
CA SER A 665 11.04 -28.87 -11.22
C SER A 665 10.42 -30.03 -10.45
N THR A 666 9.58 -30.85 -11.09
CA THR A 666 9.03 -32.10 -10.49
C THR A 666 10.11 -33.04 -9.94
N LEU A 667 11.30 -33.04 -10.54
CA LEU A 667 12.45 -33.84 -10.11
C LEU A 667 13.48 -33.05 -9.32
N GLN A 668 13.52 -31.71 -9.44
CA GLN A 668 14.36 -30.89 -8.55
C GLN A 668 13.81 -30.96 -7.12
N VAL A 669 12.51 -30.77 -6.92
CA VAL A 669 11.95 -30.66 -5.55
C VAL A 669 11.69 -31.99 -4.83
N ILE A 670 12.30 -33.10 -5.29
CA ILE A 670 12.11 -34.44 -4.68
C ILE A 670 12.77 -34.55 -3.31
N ASP A 671 13.75 -33.71 -3.05
CA ASP A 671 14.62 -33.66 -1.88
C ASP A 671 14.58 -32.29 -1.20
N ALA A 672 13.54 -31.51 -1.50
CA ALA A 672 13.29 -30.19 -0.94
C ALA A 672 13.06 -30.16 0.58
N ALA A 673 12.82 -31.31 1.22
CA ALA A 673 12.56 -31.38 2.64
C ALA A 673 13.84 -31.29 3.48
N PHE A 674 13.86 -30.33 4.41
CA PHE A 674 14.89 -30.21 5.43
C PHE A 674 14.74 -31.33 6.47
N GLY A 675 15.85 -31.93 6.90
CA GLY A 675 15.78 -33.07 7.81
C GLY A 675 17.12 -33.54 8.37
N LEU A 676 17.04 -34.59 9.18
CA LEU A 676 18.18 -35.24 9.84
C LEU A 676 18.53 -36.61 9.24
N TYR A 677 17.73 -37.09 8.30
CA TYR A 677 17.87 -38.40 7.66
C TYR A 677 18.22 -38.27 6.18
N THR A 678 18.98 -39.23 5.67
CA THR A 678 19.44 -39.30 4.27
C THR A 678 18.26 -39.24 3.30
N GLN A 679 18.42 -38.46 2.22
CA GLN A 679 17.39 -38.34 1.18
C GLN A 679 17.16 -39.67 0.45
N LYS A 680 15.99 -39.81 -0.17
CA LYS A 680 15.68 -40.97 -1.02
C LYS A 680 16.55 -40.92 -2.27
N ASN A 681 17.16 -42.05 -2.61
CA ASN A 681 18.05 -42.13 -3.77
C ASN A 681 17.28 -42.06 -5.10
N TYR A 682 17.62 -41.09 -5.96
CA TYR A 682 17.17 -41.01 -7.35
C TYR A 682 18.34 -41.13 -8.33
N SER A 683 18.13 -41.83 -9.45
CA SER A 683 19.15 -42.00 -10.49
C SER A 683 19.31 -40.71 -11.30
N GLY A 684 20.21 -39.84 -10.86
CA GLY A 684 20.34 -38.48 -11.41
C GLY A 684 20.75 -37.46 -10.37
N ASP A 685 20.51 -37.79 -9.10
CA ASP A 685 20.95 -37.06 -7.94
C ASP A 685 22.19 -37.75 -7.35
N SER A 686 23.19 -36.94 -6.98
CA SER A 686 24.45 -37.40 -6.40
C SER A 686 24.70 -36.88 -4.98
N HIS A 687 23.82 -36.03 -4.47
CA HIS A 687 23.90 -35.45 -3.14
C HIS A 687 22.73 -35.98 -2.30
N LEU A 688 23.01 -36.96 -1.43
CA LEU A 688 21.98 -37.58 -0.57
C LEU A 688 22.10 -37.17 0.90
N SER A 689 22.98 -36.20 1.19
CA SER A 689 23.28 -35.82 2.58
C SER A 689 22.18 -34.91 3.11
N PRO A 690 21.65 -35.14 4.32
CA PRO A 690 20.58 -34.31 4.87
C PRO A 690 21.02 -32.86 5.06
N THR A 691 20.17 -31.93 4.62
CA THR A 691 20.24 -30.51 4.98
C THR A 691 19.21 -30.23 6.08
N ALA A 692 19.67 -29.83 7.27
CA ALA A 692 18.79 -29.60 8.41
C ALA A 692 18.35 -28.13 8.57
N LYS A 693 19.02 -27.19 7.93
CA LYS A 693 18.87 -25.75 8.17
C LYS A 693 18.52 -25.00 6.89
N PHE A 694 17.39 -24.31 6.92
CA PHE A 694 17.06 -23.20 6.02
C PHE A 694 17.69 -21.91 6.57
N ASP A 695 18.28 -21.10 5.68
CA ASP A 695 18.89 -19.81 6.00
C ASP A 695 18.65 -18.85 4.83
N ASP A 696 17.78 -17.86 5.01
CA ASP A 696 17.31 -16.98 3.93
C ASP A 696 18.41 -16.13 3.28
N SER A 697 19.64 -16.15 3.81
CA SER A 697 20.82 -15.53 3.20
C SER A 697 21.50 -16.39 2.14
N LEU A 698 21.11 -17.66 1.99
CA LEU A 698 21.61 -18.56 0.95
C LEU A 698 20.85 -18.40 -0.36
N ASP A 699 21.47 -18.83 -1.46
CA ASP A 699 20.87 -18.78 -2.79
C ASP A 699 20.03 -20.04 -3.03
N TYR A 700 18.71 -19.86 -3.08
CA TYR A 700 17.73 -20.90 -3.40
C TYR A 700 17.16 -20.78 -4.83
N SER A 701 17.73 -19.88 -5.64
CA SER A 701 17.17 -19.52 -6.94
C SER A 701 17.50 -20.48 -8.06
N LEU A 702 18.41 -21.45 -7.84
CA LEU A 702 18.97 -22.33 -8.86
C LEU A 702 19.34 -21.56 -10.15
N PRO A 703 20.39 -20.72 -10.14
CA PRO A 703 20.69 -19.79 -11.24
C PRO A 703 20.77 -20.40 -12.64
N GLU A 704 21.11 -21.69 -12.75
CA GLU A 704 21.17 -22.43 -14.01
C GLU A 704 19.80 -22.81 -14.59
N GLN A 705 18.75 -22.89 -13.76
CA GLN A 705 17.36 -23.14 -14.16
C GLN A 705 16.40 -22.45 -13.16
N PRO A 706 16.29 -21.11 -13.19
CA PRO A 706 15.63 -20.38 -12.12
C PRO A 706 14.12 -20.62 -12.02
N GLN A 707 13.50 -21.18 -13.07
CA GLN A 707 12.12 -21.67 -13.04
C GLN A 707 11.86 -22.72 -11.95
N SER A 708 12.91 -23.46 -11.53
CA SER A 708 12.81 -24.48 -10.47
C SER A 708 13.26 -24.01 -9.10
N GLY A 709 13.82 -22.80 -9.00
CA GLY A 709 14.26 -22.22 -7.74
C GLY A 709 13.35 -21.09 -7.28
N LEU A 710 13.69 -20.50 -6.13
CA LEU A 710 12.98 -19.36 -5.56
C LEU A 710 13.97 -18.25 -5.17
N VAL A 711 13.65 -17.03 -5.60
CA VAL A 711 14.33 -15.81 -5.15
C VAL A 711 13.66 -15.33 -3.88
N LEU A 712 14.36 -15.52 -2.76
CA LEU A 712 13.82 -15.27 -1.43
C LEU A 712 14.25 -13.90 -0.86
N PRO A 713 13.39 -13.25 -0.06
CA PRO A 713 13.78 -12.06 0.67
C PRO A 713 14.70 -12.43 1.84
N VAL A 714 15.79 -11.66 1.99
CA VAL A 714 16.76 -11.83 3.07
C VAL A 714 16.32 -11.00 4.29
N ASN A 715 15.70 -11.67 5.26
CA ASN A 715 15.21 -11.07 6.49
C ASN A 715 16.03 -11.51 7.72
N GLY A 716 17.00 -12.40 7.55
CA GLY A 716 17.76 -13.01 8.64
C GLY A 716 16.97 -14.12 9.33
N LEU A 717 16.02 -14.76 8.63
CA LEU A 717 15.27 -15.91 9.08
C LEU A 717 16.09 -17.19 8.88
N THR A 718 16.18 -17.99 9.93
CA THR A 718 16.65 -19.37 9.81
C THR A 718 15.64 -20.34 10.43
N ILE A 719 15.51 -21.52 9.85
CA ILE A 719 14.68 -22.61 10.37
C ILE A 719 15.54 -23.88 10.40
N GLU A 720 15.82 -24.41 11.58
CA GLU A 720 16.67 -25.60 11.75
C GLU A 720 15.92 -26.76 12.39
N VAL A 721 15.96 -27.94 11.76
CA VAL A 721 15.41 -29.18 12.30
C VAL A 721 16.34 -29.68 13.42
N LYS A 722 15.88 -29.62 14.67
CA LYS A 722 16.65 -30.06 15.86
C LYS A 722 16.39 -31.51 16.23
N ALA A 723 15.19 -32.00 15.93
CA ALA A 723 14.78 -33.39 16.13
C ALA A 723 13.80 -33.80 15.04
N GLN A 724 13.81 -35.08 14.67
CA GLN A 724 12.91 -35.66 13.68
C GLN A 724 12.71 -37.15 14.01
N ALA A 725 11.48 -37.64 13.97
CA ALA A 725 11.20 -39.07 14.04
C ALA A 725 11.59 -39.76 12.73
N SER A 726 12.01 -41.03 12.77
CA SER A 726 12.49 -41.74 11.57
C SER A 726 11.42 -41.96 10.50
N ASP A 727 10.15 -41.91 10.87
CA ASP A 727 9.00 -41.96 9.95
C ASP A 727 8.45 -40.56 9.61
N SER A 728 9.10 -39.49 10.09
CA SER A 728 8.67 -38.10 9.95
C SER A 728 7.26 -37.82 10.48
N SER A 729 6.80 -38.57 11.48
CA SER A 729 5.53 -38.28 12.18
C SER A 729 5.60 -37.06 13.10
N THR A 730 6.80 -36.75 13.63
CA THR A 730 7.07 -35.58 14.49
C THR A 730 8.44 -34.98 14.20
N ALA A 731 8.59 -33.67 14.41
CA ALA A 731 9.85 -32.95 14.36
C ALA A 731 9.87 -31.80 15.38
N THR A 732 11.05 -31.29 15.72
CA THR A 732 11.22 -30.03 16.46
C THR A 732 12.03 -29.10 15.59
N VAL A 733 11.49 -27.91 15.30
CA VAL A 733 12.17 -26.87 14.52
C VAL A 733 12.57 -25.71 15.43
N GLU A 734 13.75 -25.15 15.20
CA GLU A 734 14.24 -23.91 15.80
C GLU A 734 14.11 -22.78 14.77
N ILE A 735 13.26 -21.81 15.06
CA ILE A 735 13.09 -20.61 14.24
C ILE A 735 13.89 -19.49 14.88
N SER A 736 14.77 -18.85 14.11
CA SER A 736 15.62 -17.77 14.60
C SER A 736 15.53 -16.54 13.71
N LYS A 737 15.62 -15.37 14.34
CA LYS A 737 15.80 -14.07 13.70
C LYS A 737 17.19 -13.55 14.04
N ALA A 738 17.98 -13.29 13.01
CA ALA A 738 19.26 -12.62 13.16
C ALA A 738 19.06 -11.18 13.65
N SER A 739 19.97 -10.71 14.49
CA SER A 739 20.11 -9.30 14.80
C SER A 739 20.37 -8.53 13.50
N ALA A 740 19.63 -7.45 13.25
CA ALA A 740 19.93 -6.56 12.14
C ALA A 740 21.36 -6.00 12.27
N GLU A 741 22.00 -5.61 11.17
CA GLU A 741 23.39 -5.09 11.22
C GLU A 741 23.51 -3.89 12.17
N LEU A 742 24.38 -3.98 13.18
CA LEU A 742 24.62 -2.90 14.13
C LEU A 742 25.27 -1.70 13.41
N VAL A 743 24.56 -0.58 13.36
CA VAL A 743 25.08 0.68 12.77
C VAL A 743 25.02 1.78 13.80
N ALA A 744 26.17 2.05 14.44
CA ALA A 744 26.34 3.19 15.32
C ALA A 744 26.09 4.50 14.56
N ASN A 745 25.29 5.40 15.14
CA ASN A 745 25.08 6.73 14.57
C ASN A 745 24.67 7.71 15.68
N PHE A 746 24.92 9.00 15.50
CA PHE A 746 24.53 10.02 16.47
C PHE A 746 24.33 11.40 15.85
N ASN A 747 23.54 12.25 16.48
CA ASN A 747 23.41 13.68 16.18
C ASN A 747 24.01 14.52 17.31
N PHE A 748 24.24 15.80 17.04
CA PHE A 748 24.76 16.73 18.04
C PHE A 748 24.20 18.14 17.87
N ASP A 749 24.12 18.88 18.97
CA ASP A 749 23.79 20.30 19.03
C ASP A 749 24.92 21.04 19.75
N VAL A 750 25.36 22.16 19.17
CA VAL A 750 26.45 22.98 19.70
C VAL A 750 25.87 24.23 20.36
N ASP A 751 26.16 24.39 21.64
CA ASP A 751 25.92 25.60 22.42
C ASP A 751 27.28 26.16 22.88
N TYR A 752 27.82 27.03 22.04
CA TYR A 752 29.18 27.56 22.15
C TYR A 752 30.27 26.49 22.28
N GLN A 753 30.79 26.28 23.49
CA GLN A 753 31.84 25.30 23.80
C GLN A 753 31.26 23.96 24.26
N THR A 754 29.96 23.90 24.54
CA THR A 754 29.30 22.69 25.03
C THR A 754 28.53 22.03 23.90
N VAL A 755 28.72 20.73 23.74
CA VAL A 755 28.06 19.92 22.72
C VAL A 755 27.24 18.85 23.39
N THR A 756 25.96 18.76 23.02
CA THR A 756 25.05 17.71 23.47
C THR A 756 24.93 16.67 22.39
N PHE A 757 25.22 15.41 22.72
CA PHE A 757 25.14 14.29 21.77
C PHE A 757 23.87 13.48 21.99
N THR A 758 23.24 13.07 20.89
CA THR A 758 22.05 12.22 20.90
C THR A 758 22.33 10.97 20.07
N ASP A 759 22.22 9.81 20.69
CA ASP A 759 22.32 8.51 20.03
C ASP A 759 21.19 8.31 18.99
N SER A 760 21.54 7.74 17.85
CA SER A 760 20.64 7.34 16.75
C SER A 760 21.05 5.99 16.16
N THR A 761 21.71 5.15 16.98
CA THR A 761 22.17 3.82 16.59
C THR A 761 21.00 2.91 16.27
N VAL A 762 21.16 2.10 15.22
CA VAL A 762 20.18 1.12 14.75
C VAL A 762 20.81 -0.27 14.63
N GLY A 763 19.98 -1.31 14.39
CA GLY A 763 20.42 -2.70 14.32
C GLY A 763 20.83 -3.33 15.65
N GLY A 764 21.65 -4.38 15.62
CA GLY A 764 22.04 -5.20 16.77
C GLY A 764 20.86 -5.81 17.54
N ASP A 765 21.16 -6.38 18.70
CA ASP A 765 20.18 -6.96 19.63
C ASP A 765 19.47 -5.92 20.53
N LYS A 766 19.67 -4.62 20.26
CA LYS A 766 19.16 -3.47 21.02
C LYS A 766 19.69 -3.33 22.46
N ASN A 767 20.54 -4.23 22.93
CA ASN A 767 21.18 -4.15 24.25
C ASN A 767 22.56 -3.46 24.14
N TYR A 768 22.54 -2.13 24.04
CA TYR A 768 23.75 -1.36 23.74
C TYR A 768 24.55 -0.92 24.97
N SER A 769 25.86 -0.97 24.81
CA SER A 769 26.82 -0.20 25.60
C SER A 769 27.53 0.83 24.72
N TYR A 770 27.79 2.00 25.28
CA TYR A 770 28.31 3.16 24.55
C TYR A 770 29.72 3.50 25.01
N LEU A 771 30.55 3.96 24.08
CA LEU A 771 31.84 4.58 24.36
C LEU A 771 32.04 5.77 23.43
N TRP A 772 32.13 6.96 24.01
CA TRP A 772 32.34 8.22 23.31
C TRP A 772 33.78 8.68 23.47
N ASP A 773 34.45 8.96 22.34
CA ASP A 773 35.70 9.71 22.27
C ASP A 773 35.40 11.08 21.63
N PHE A 774 35.68 12.16 22.36
CA PHE A 774 35.35 13.52 21.93
C PHE A 774 36.40 14.14 21.00
N GLY A 775 37.51 13.44 20.72
CA GLY A 775 38.51 13.86 19.74
C GLY A 775 39.47 14.96 20.21
N ASP A 776 39.39 15.39 21.48
CA ASP A 776 40.22 16.45 22.08
C ASP A 776 41.24 15.91 23.11
N GLY A 777 41.30 14.58 23.30
CA GLY A 777 42.17 13.92 24.28
C GLY A 777 41.67 13.97 25.72
N SER A 778 40.43 14.41 25.96
CA SER A 778 39.75 14.33 27.25
C SER A 778 39.33 12.89 27.60
N ALA A 779 38.72 12.71 28.79
CA ALA A 779 38.22 11.40 29.20
C ALA A 779 36.98 11.00 28.38
N THR A 780 36.88 9.72 28.04
CA THR A 780 35.72 9.16 27.32
C THR A 780 34.46 9.12 28.19
N SER A 781 33.28 8.96 27.57
CA SER A 781 32.01 8.76 28.27
C SER A 781 31.34 7.43 27.88
N THR A 782 30.58 6.85 28.80
CA THR A 782 29.74 5.66 28.57
C THR A 782 28.25 5.95 28.64
N ASP A 783 27.86 7.22 28.77
CA ASP A 783 26.45 7.61 28.80
C ASP A 783 25.82 7.47 27.41
N LYS A 784 24.52 7.18 27.34
CA LYS A 784 23.79 7.10 26.06
C LYS A 784 23.74 8.46 25.34
N ALA A 785 23.61 9.55 26.10
CA ALA A 785 23.50 10.91 25.57
C ALA A 785 24.36 11.86 26.42
N PRO A 786 25.70 11.88 26.22
CA PRO A 786 26.59 12.72 26.99
C PRO A 786 26.53 14.18 26.53
N THR A 787 26.96 15.07 27.42
CA THR A 787 27.35 16.45 27.09
C THR A 787 28.85 16.60 27.29
N HIS A 788 29.55 17.27 26.36
CA HIS A 788 30.99 17.55 26.49
C HIS A 788 31.29 19.03 26.30
N SER A 789 32.32 19.55 26.97
CA SER A 789 32.75 20.95 26.82
C SER A 789 34.18 21.03 26.32
N TYR A 790 34.38 21.65 25.16
CA TYR A 790 35.67 21.83 24.51
C TYR A 790 36.35 23.12 25.01
N ALA A 791 37.62 23.00 25.43
CA ALA A 791 38.36 24.13 25.99
C ALA A 791 38.95 25.07 24.92
N GLN A 792 39.02 24.64 23.66
CA GLN A 792 39.57 25.40 22.55
C GLN A 792 38.62 25.34 21.36
N SER A 793 38.70 26.34 20.49
CA SER A 793 38.08 26.28 19.16
C SER A 793 38.85 25.33 18.26
N GLY A 794 38.14 24.70 17.33
CA GLY A 794 38.73 23.70 16.45
C GLY A 794 37.69 22.77 15.85
N VAL A 795 38.18 21.83 15.04
CA VAL A 795 37.38 20.73 14.49
C VAL A 795 37.83 19.46 15.18
N TYR A 796 36.88 18.74 15.78
CA TYR A 796 37.11 17.53 16.55
C TYR A 796 36.42 16.34 15.90
N ASP A 797 37.15 15.24 15.72
CA ASP A 797 36.59 13.98 15.23
C ASP A 797 35.99 13.22 16.41
N VAL A 798 34.67 13.38 16.62
CA VAL A 798 33.95 12.68 17.69
C VAL A 798 33.58 11.29 17.22
N THR A 799 33.94 10.27 17.99
CA THR A 799 33.65 8.87 17.68
C THR A 799 32.74 8.26 18.74
N LEU A 800 31.59 7.76 18.29
CA LEU A 800 30.73 6.87 19.06
C LEU A 800 31.08 5.43 18.68
N THR A 801 31.44 4.60 19.66
CA THR A 801 31.53 3.15 19.53
C THR A 801 30.37 2.53 20.31
N VAL A 802 29.57 1.70 19.63
CA VAL A 802 28.49 0.94 20.25
C VAL A 802 28.84 -0.54 20.18
N THR A 803 28.67 -1.22 21.31
CA THR A 803 28.74 -2.67 21.40
C THR A 803 27.38 -3.19 21.85
N ASP A 804 26.80 -4.11 21.09
CA ASP A 804 25.54 -4.76 21.44
C ASP A 804 25.74 -5.94 22.41
N GLY A 805 24.66 -6.59 22.85
CA GLY A 805 24.72 -7.68 23.82
C GLY A 805 25.31 -8.99 23.26
N GLU A 806 25.38 -9.12 21.94
CA GLU A 806 26.05 -10.22 21.21
C GLU A 806 27.55 -9.94 20.98
N ALA A 807 28.07 -8.83 21.53
CA ALA A 807 29.43 -8.35 21.40
C ALA A 807 29.84 -7.92 19.98
N THR A 808 28.88 -7.63 19.10
CA THR A 808 29.11 -6.93 17.83
C THR A 808 29.48 -5.48 18.12
N VAL A 809 30.48 -4.97 17.42
CA VAL A 809 30.99 -3.60 17.63
C VAL A 809 30.91 -2.81 16.33
N HIS A 810 30.30 -1.63 16.39
CA HIS A 810 30.31 -0.66 15.30
C HIS A 810 30.70 0.71 15.82
N SER A 811 31.43 1.49 15.02
CA SER A 811 31.80 2.86 15.36
C SER A 811 31.43 3.86 14.27
N LYS A 812 31.12 5.08 14.69
CA LYS A 812 30.82 6.19 13.80
C LYS A 812 31.58 7.42 14.25
N THR A 813 32.21 8.10 13.31
CA THR A 813 32.89 9.37 13.55
C THR A 813 32.17 10.50 12.81
N LYS A 814 31.91 11.62 13.50
CA LYS A 814 31.43 12.88 12.91
C LYS A 814 32.32 14.04 13.36
N GLN A 815 32.49 15.02 12.47
CA GLN A 815 33.21 16.24 12.78
C GLN A 815 32.32 17.22 13.54
N VAL A 816 32.81 17.69 14.69
CA VAL A 816 32.19 18.73 15.50
C VAL A 816 33.09 19.96 15.44
N SER A 817 32.53 21.09 14.98
CA SER A 817 33.26 22.35 14.88
C SER A 817 32.89 23.27 16.04
N ILE A 818 33.88 23.68 16.82
CA ILE A 818 33.75 24.67 17.89
C ILE A 818 34.33 25.98 17.38
N ALA A 819 33.46 26.98 17.23
CA ALA A 819 33.86 28.28 16.73
C ALA A 819 34.68 29.07 17.77
N ASP A 820 35.46 30.03 17.30
CA ASP A 820 36.10 31.02 18.17
C ASP A 820 35.06 31.80 18.98
N ALA A 821 35.49 32.38 20.09
CA ALA A 821 34.66 33.29 20.88
C ALA A 821 34.17 34.45 20.00
N LEU A 822 32.86 34.69 19.99
CA LEU A 822 32.23 35.81 19.32
C LEU A 822 32.78 37.13 19.89
N GLN A 823 33.15 38.04 19.01
CA GLN A 823 33.62 39.38 19.31
C GLN A 823 32.83 40.36 18.46
N VAL A 824 32.30 41.41 19.10
CA VAL A 824 31.43 42.40 18.45
C VAL A 824 31.92 43.79 18.80
N GLU A 825 32.25 44.57 17.77
CA GLU A 825 32.55 45.99 17.90
C GLU A 825 31.50 46.82 17.16
N VAL A 826 30.81 47.69 17.90
CA VAL A 826 29.89 48.66 17.31
C VAL A 826 30.67 49.80 16.63
N ILE A 827 30.38 50.00 15.35
CA ILE A 827 30.91 51.09 14.53
C ILE A 827 29.80 52.12 14.33
N THR A 828 30.13 53.39 14.54
CA THR A 828 29.21 54.51 14.38
C THR A 828 29.83 55.62 13.54
N ALA A 829 28.99 56.29 12.75
CA ALA A 829 29.34 57.54 12.09
C ALA A 829 28.22 58.55 12.33
N VAL A 830 28.56 59.70 12.94
CA VAL A 830 27.60 60.74 13.32
C VAL A 830 27.60 61.86 12.29
N ASP A 831 26.42 62.19 11.76
CA ASP A 831 26.17 63.35 10.89
C ASP A 831 24.96 64.14 11.41
N GLY A 832 25.24 65.18 12.20
CA GLY A 832 24.21 65.99 12.86
C GLY A 832 23.34 65.16 13.82
N ALA A 833 22.07 64.99 13.46
CA ALA A 833 21.08 64.21 14.21
C ALA A 833 21.06 62.72 13.83
N THR A 834 21.71 62.34 12.73
CA THR A 834 21.63 60.97 12.18
C THR A 834 22.93 60.23 12.48
N VAL A 835 22.79 59.00 12.98
CA VAL A 835 23.91 58.09 13.26
C VAL A 835 23.76 56.88 12.36
N SER A 836 24.78 56.63 11.53
CA SER A 836 24.91 55.35 10.82
C SER A 836 25.54 54.32 11.76
N VAL A 837 24.96 53.13 11.80
CA VAL A 837 25.42 52.00 12.63
C VAL A 837 25.79 50.80 11.78
N SER A 838 26.88 50.16 12.15
CA SER A 838 27.32 48.87 11.64
C SER A 838 28.11 48.15 12.72
N SER A 839 28.50 46.90 12.48
CA SER A 839 29.33 46.12 13.40
C SER A 839 30.51 45.48 12.70
N ASN A 840 31.65 45.37 13.40
CA ASN A 840 32.70 44.43 13.05
C ASN A 840 32.50 43.18 13.92
N ILE A 841 32.36 42.02 13.29
CA ILE A 841 32.14 40.73 13.96
C ILE A 841 33.32 39.82 13.65
N ALA A 842 33.86 39.17 14.67
CA ALA A 842 34.85 38.11 14.54
C ALA A 842 34.48 36.94 15.46
N GLY A 843 34.76 35.70 15.05
CA GLY A 843 34.37 34.50 15.80
C GLY A 843 32.86 34.23 15.78
N GLY A 844 32.42 33.26 16.58
CA GLY A 844 31.08 32.67 16.50
C GLY A 844 30.88 31.84 15.23
N ALA A 845 29.92 30.92 15.26
CA ALA A 845 29.47 30.28 14.03
C ALA A 845 28.79 31.30 13.11
N ALA A 846 28.97 31.14 11.80
CA ALA A 846 28.35 32.02 10.80
C ALA A 846 26.81 31.99 10.90
N ASP A 847 26.16 33.00 10.33
CA ASP A 847 24.76 33.37 10.52
C ASP A 847 24.51 34.05 11.88
N TYR A 848 24.29 35.37 11.80
CA TYR A 848 24.16 36.25 12.94
C TYR A 848 22.79 36.93 12.94
N SER A 849 22.20 37.03 14.12
CA SER A 849 21.04 37.88 14.39
C SER A 849 21.46 39.13 15.17
N TYR A 850 20.79 40.25 14.90
CA TYR A 850 21.16 41.57 15.43
C TYR A 850 20.00 42.13 16.25
N ALA A 851 20.29 42.74 17.39
CA ALA A 851 19.34 43.50 18.17
C ALA A 851 19.97 44.81 18.65
N TRP A 852 19.65 45.90 17.93
CA TRP A 852 20.08 47.26 18.25
C TRP A 852 19.10 47.93 19.22
N ASN A 853 19.63 48.69 20.16
CA ASN A 853 18.92 49.67 20.98
C ASN A 853 19.66 51.00 20.89
N PHE A 854 18.98 52.06 20.45
CA PHE A 854 19.62 53.36 20.18
C PHE A 854 19.70 54.28 21.41
N GLY A 855 19.21 53.85 22.57
CA GLY A 855 19.27 54.61 23.82
C GLY A 855 18.18 55.68 23.99
N ASP A 856 17.29 55.82 23.01
CA ASP A 856 16.13 56.75 23.03
C ASP A 856 14.77 56.01 23.08
N GLY A 857 14.80 54.69 23.32
CA GLY A 857 13.62 53.82 23.35
C GLY A 857 13.28 53.16 22.01
N THR A 858 14.07 53.38 20.96
CA THR A 858 13.90 52.73 19.64
C THR A 858 14.89 51.57 19.43
N THR A 859 14.53 50.62 18.56
CA THR A 859 15.29 49.39 18.29
C THR A 859 15.32 49.03 16.79
N SER A 860 16.25 48.15 16.39
CA SER A 860 16.33 47.59 15.02
C SER A 860 16.90 46.16 15.03
N ALA A 861 16.53 45.34 14.04
CA ALA A 861 17.07 43.99 13.83
C ALA A 861 17.97 43.88 12.59
N GLU A 862 18.21 44.99 11.89
CA GLU A 862 19.02 45.03 10.68
C GLU A 862 20.53 44.97 11.00
N ALA A 863 21.32 44.30 10.16
CA ALA A 863 22.78 44.19 10.34
C ALA A 863 23.50 45.55 10.27
N THR A 864 22.97 46.48 9.46
CA THR A 864 23.45 47.86 9.34
C THR A 864 22.26 48.80 9.19
N GLY A 865 22.43 50.07 9.51
CA GLY A 865 21.33 51.02 9.35
C GLY A 865 21.69 52.46 9.69
N GLN A 866 20.67 53.30 9.69
CA GLN A 866 20.75 54.68 10.15
C GLN A 866 19.63 54.96 11.13
N HIS A 867 19.93 55.73 12.18
CA HIS A 867 18.95 56.20 13.14
C HIS A 867 19.05 57.71 13.31
N THR A 868 17.90 58.41 13.32
CA THR A 868 17.85 59.87 13.47
C THR A 868 17.24 60.24 14.81
N TYR A 869 18.02 60.90 15.66
CA TYR A 869 17.59 61.34 16.99
C TYR A 869 16.79 62.64 16.91
N ALA A 870 15.70 62.71 17.68
CA ALA A 870 14.83 63.88 17.70
C ALA A 870 15.48 65.11 18.37
N ASN A 871 16.35 64.88 19.36
CA ASN A 871 16.95 65.91 20.21
C ASN A 871 18.48 65.72 20.32
N THR A 872 19.18 66.83 20.50
CA THR A 872 20.60 66.89 20.88
C THR A 872 20.81 66.21 22.22
N GLY A 873 21.83 65.34 22.31
CA GLY A 873 22.15 64.64 23.54
C GLY A 873 23.26 63.61 23.35
N ASP A 874 23.66 63.01 24.46
CA ASP A 874 24.54 61.85 24.48
C ASP A 874 23.68 60.58 24.58
N TYR A 875 23.83 59.69 23.61
CA TYR A 875 23.09 58.43 23.53
C TYR A 875 24.06 57.26 23.58
N THR A 876 23.68 56.21 24.31
CA THR A 876 24.40 54.93 24.33
C THR A 876 23.67 53.96 23.42
N ILE A 877 24.33 53.58 22.32
CA ILE A 877 23.86 52.55 21.39
C ILE A 877 24.35 51.21 21.90
N THR A 878 23.44 50.25 22.04
CA THR A 878 23.72 48.86 22.41
C THR A 878 23.39 47.95 21.24
N LEU A 879 24.28 47.01 20.92
CA LEU A 879 24.03 45.92 19.99
C LEU A 879 24.23 44.59 20.71
N VAL A 880 23.22 43.72 20.63
CA VAL A 880 23.37 42.30 20.94
C VAL A 880 23.44 41.53 19.62
N VAL A 881 24.51 40.76 19.44
CA VAL A 881 24.64 39.81 18.32
C VAL A 881 24.55 38.40 18.88
N THR A 882 23.77 37.54 18.21
CA THR A 882 23.72 36.10 18.48
C THR A 882 24.13 35.32 17.24
N SER A 883 25.11 34.44 17.36
CA SER A 883 25.58 33.52 16.30
C SER A 883 24.78 32.23 16.24
N ALA A 884 24.96 31.43 15.18
CA ALA A 884 24.24 30.15 14.99
C ALA A 884 24.54 29.11 16.08
N ASP A 885 25.73 29.13 16.68
CA ASP A 885 26.13 28.31 17.83
C ASP A 885 25.73 28.95 19.17
N LYS A 886 24.73 29.83 19.15
CA LYS A 886 24.05 30.44 20.31
C LYS A 886 24.95 31.33 21.18
N GLN A 887 26.17 31.65 20.76
CA GLN A 887 26.97 32.66 21.45
C GLN A 887 26.27 34.02 21.37
N GLN A 888 26.27 34.75 22.49
CA GLN A 888 25.66 36.07 22.56
C GLN A 888 26.64 37.08 23.14
N VAL A 889 26.84 38.19 22.43
CA VAL A 889 27.72 39.28 22.87
C VAL A 889 26.98 40.60 22.77
N GLU A 890 27.02 41.35 23.88
CA GLU A 890 26.57 42.73 23.94
C GLU A 890 27.77 43.68 23.76
N SER A 891 27.60 44.68 22.89
CA SER A 891 28.59 45.72 22.63
C SER A 891 27.93 47.09 22.66
N THR A 892 28.59 48.08 23.26
CA THR A 892 28.03 49.43 23.45
C THR A 892 28.93 50.52 22.87
N LYS A 893 28.31 51.58 22.37
CA LYS A 893 29.01 52.78 21.88
C LYS A 893 28.23 54.04 22.23
N SER A 894 28.89 54.97 22.92
CA SER A 894 28.32 56.29 23.16
C SER A 894 28.57 57.24 21.99
N VAL A 895 27.55 57.98 21.60
CA VAL A 895 27.59 59.00 20.54
C VAL A 895 26.96 60.29 21.04
N SER A 896 27.58 61.43 20.69
CA SER A 896 27.01 62.76 20.93
C SER A 896 26.40 63.26 19.63
N VAL A 897 25.09 63.47 19.61
CA VAL A 897 24.35 63.92 18.42
C VAL A 897 23.87 65.34 18.60
N VAL A 898 23.85 66.10 17.50
CA VAL A 898 23.42 67.50 17.50
C VAL A 898 22.23 67.65 16.56
N ALA A 899 21.04 67.74 17.13
CA ALA A 899 19.81 68.00 16.39
C ALA A 899 19.60 69.51 16.26
N PRO A 900 19.59 70.08 15.05
CA PRO A 900 19.39 71.52 14.88
C PRO A 900 18.00 71.94 15.38
N MET A 901 17.94 72.95 16.25
CA MET A 901 16.68 73.46 16.76
C MET A 901 15.89 74.18 15.65
N ASN A 902 14.70 73.67 15.39
CA ASN A 902 13.71 74.26 14.50
C ASN A 902 12.55 74.78 15.34
N ALA A 903 12.18 76.04 15.11
CA ALA A 903 11.01 76.65 15.72
C ALA A 903 10.10 77.18 14.62
N SER A 904 8.80 77.08 14.83
CA SER A 904 7.78 77.72 14.01
C SER A 904 6.56 78.02 14.87
N PHE A 905 5.66 78.85 14.37
CA PHE A 905 4.35 79.00 15.00
C PHE A 905 3.26 79.28 13.99
N ASN A 906 2.03 78.89 14.36
CA ASN A 906 0.81 79.29 13.68
C ASN A 906 0.07 80.33 14.50
N SER A 907 -0.71 81.16 13.83
CA SER A 907 -1.48 82.22 14.46
C SER A 907 -2.87 82.31 13.85
N SER A 908 -3.86 82.66 14.67
CA SER A 908 -5.23 82.90 14.26
C SER A 908 -5.77 84.12 14.98
N ALA A 909 -6.64 84.89 14.33
CA ALA A 909 -7.23 86.11 14.90
C ALA A 909 -8.75 86.00 14.91
N ASP A 910 -9.37 86.33 16.04
CA ASP A 910 -10.80 86.57 16.16
C ASP A 910 -11.06 87.97 16.72
N GLY A 911 -11.45 88.89 15.84
CA GLY A 911 -11.52 90.30 16.18
C GLY A 911 -10.14 90.88 16.49
N LEU A 912 -9.98 91.44 17.69
CA LEU A 912 -8.70 91.96 18.20
C LEU A 912 -7.88 90.92 18.98
N LYS A 913 -8.41 89.71 19.21
CA LYS A 913 -7.71 88.66 19.98
C LYS A 913 -7.04 87.68 19.01
N ALA A 914 -5.73 87.50 19.14
CA ALA A 914 -4.95 86.49 18.42
C ALA A 914 -4.53 85.34 19.34
N SER A 915 -4.56 84.12 18.82
CA SER A 915 -4.04 82.91 19.48
C SER A 915 -2.86 82.36 18.69
N PHE A 916 -1.81 81.95 19.39
CA PHE A 916 -0.58 81.46 18.81
C PHE A 916 -0.28 80.04 19.29
N THR A 917 0.20 79.19 18.39
CA THR A 917 0.61 77.81 18.70
C THR A 917 2.02 77.58 18.19
N SER A 918 2.96 77.35 19.10
CA SER A 918 4.35 77.02 18.77
C SER A 918 4.50 75.55 18.37
N SER A 919 5.37 75.26 17.41
CA SER A 919 5.84 73.92 17.09
C SER A 919 7.37 73.94 17.02
N VAL A 920 8.01 73.22 17.94
CA VAL A 920 9.47 73.19 18.14
C VAL A 920 9.96 71.75 18.11
N SER A 921 11.09 71.50 17.46
CA SER A 921 11.76 70.19 17.39
C SER A 921 13.28 70.39 17.29
N GLY A 922 14.09 69.41 17.71
CA GLY A 922 15.55 69.56 17.76
C GLY A 922 16.02 70.42 18.95
N GLY A 923 17.29 70.76 19.05
CA GLY A 923 17.85 71.25 20.32
C GLY A 923 17.80 70.14 21.39
N ASP A 924 17.99 70.48 22.66
CA ASP A 924 18.00 69.48 23.75
C ASP A 924 16.60 68.96 24.19
N GLY A 925 15.54 69.37 23.50
CA GLY A 925 14.15 68.98 23.82
C GLY A 925 13.50 69.77 24.97
N SER A 926 14.23 70.65 25.66
CA SER A 926 13.77 71.47 26.78
C SER A 926 13.76 72.95 26.43
N TYR A 927 12.58 73.51 26.17
CA TYR A 927 12.45 74.84 25.59
C TYR A 927 11.88 75.90 26.54
N SER A 928 12.42 77.12 26.43
CA SER A 928 11.85 78.35 26.94
C SER A 928 11.37 79.24 25.79
N TYR A 929 10.29 79.97 26.01
CA TYR A 929 9.61 80.76 24.97
C TYR A 929 9.61 82.24 25.35
N ALA A 930 9.84 83.11 24.38
CA ALA A 930 9.70 84.55 24.51
C ALA A 930 8.98 85.09 23.26
N TRP A 931 7.78 85.63 23.47
CA TRP A 931 6.95 86.24 22.45
C TRP A 931 7.02 87.75 22.53
N ASN A 932 7.11 88.41 21.37
CA ASN A 932 6.87 89.83 21.20
C ASN A 932 5.76 90.01 20.18
N PHE A 933 4.64 90.63 20.60
CA PHE A 933 3.46 90.73 19.75
C PHE A 933 3.49 91.90 18.77
N GLY A 934 4.55 92.73 18.80
CA GLY A 934 4.75 93.85 17.87
C GLY A 934 4.04 95.15 18.28
N ASP A 935 3.34 95.17 19.42
CA ASP A 935 2.64 96.33 19.99
C ASP A 935 3.23 96.79 21.34
N GLY A 936 4.39 96.23 21.73
CA GLY A 936 5.06 96.49 23.00
C GLY A 936 4.76 95.49 24.12
N SER A 937 3.88 94.50 23.89
CA SER A 937 3.56 93.44 24.85
C SER A 937 4.27 92.11 24.55
N SER A 938 4.36 91.23 25.56
CA SER A 938 5.12 89.97 25.49
C SER A 938 4.47 88.81 26.25
N SER A 939 4.94 87.57 26.01
CA SER A 939 4.54 86.37 26.76
C SER A 939 5.66 85.33 26.82
N THR A 940 5.64 84.46 27.82
CA THR A 940 6.57 83.32 27.97
C THR A 940 5.90 81.95 27.89
N SER A 941 4.57 81.90 27.69
CA SER A 941 3.87 80.64 27.50
C SER A 941 4.20 80.03 26.13
N ALA A 942 4.25 78.71 26.02
CA ALA A 942 4.51 78.02 24.75
C ALA A 942 3.49 78.42 23.66
N SER A 943 2.20 78.46 24.02
CA SER A 943 1.10 78.81 23.11
C SER A 943 0.20 79.89 23.74
N PRO A 944 0.55 81.19 23.62
CA PRO A 944 -0.19 82.28 24.26
C PRO A 944 -1.38 82.76 23.41
N SER A 945 -2.26 83.52 24.04
CA SER A 945 -3.22 84.39 23.33
C SER A 945 -3.02 85.84 23.74
N HIS A 946 -3.13 86.77 22.81
CA HIS A 946 -2.95 88.21 23.03
C HIS A 946 -4.11 89.01 22.44
N THR A 947 -4.47 90.15 23.04
CA THR A 947 -5.52 91.04 22.53
C THR A 947 -4.94 92.41 22.24
N TYR A 948 -5.02 92.83 20.98
CA TYR A 948 -4.50 94.11 20.50
C TYR A 948 -5.47 95.26 20.80
N ALA A 949 -4.93 96.44 21.06
CA ALA A 949 -5.75 97.63 21.35
C ALA A 949 -6.48 98.16 20.11
N GLU A 950 -5.85 98.06 18.93
CA GLU A 950 -6.34 98.62 17.68
C GLU A 950 -6.23 97.62 16.52
N SER A 951 -6.96 97.91 15.44
CA SER A 951 -6.89 97.10 14.22
C SER A 951 -5.60 97.40 13.46
N GLY A 952 -4.91 96.39 12.97
CA GLY A 952 -3.63 96.58 12.29
C GLY A 952 -2.94 95.27 11.90
N ALA A 953 -1.82 95.42 11.18
CA ALA A 953 -0.89 94.33 10.92
C ALA A 953 0.29 94.44 11.89
N TYR A 954 0.54 93.38 12.66
CA TYR A 954 1.58 93.32 13.67
C TYR A 954 2.58 92.24 13.32
N THR A 955 3.88 92.54 13.42
CA THR A 955 4.94 91.54 13.27
C THR A 955 5.16 90.87 14.62
N VAL A 956 4.76 89.61 14.71
CA VAL A 956 4.93 88.78 15.90
C VAL A 956 6.23 88.02 15.79
N GLU A 957 7.04 88.10 16.83
CA GLU A 957 8.29 87.36 16.98
C GLU A 957 8.13 86.30 18.08
N LEU A 958 8.49 85.06 17.74
CA LEU A 958 8.73 83.99 18.70
C LEU A 958 10.24 83.73 18.74
N LYS A 959 10.83 83.90 19.91
CA LYS A 959 12.16 83.41 20.25
C LYS A 959 12.02 82.18 21.13
N VAL A 960 12.59 81.07 20.68
CA VAL A 960 12.72 79.84 21.47
C VAL A 960 14.18 79.70 21.86
N THR A 961 14.44 79.40 23.13
CA THR A 961 15.78 79.11 23.65
C THR A 961 15.74 77.75 24.32
N ASP A 962 16.60 76.83 23.90
CA ASP A 962 16.76 75.53 24.58
C ASP A 962 17.58 75.67 25.88
N SER A 963 17.65 74.61 26.70
CA SER A 963 18.31 74.70 28.01
C SER A 963 19.84 74.80 27.92
N THR A 964 20.43 74.44 26.78
CA THR A 964 21.85 74.69 26.45
C THR A 964 22.13 76.11 25.96
N GLY A 965 21.10 76.93 25.73
CA GLY A 965 21.22 78.32 25.30
C GLY A 965 21.23 78.53 23.78
N VAL A 966 20.91 77.51 22.98
CA VAL A 966 20.70 77.67 21.53
C VAL A 966 19.40 78.41 21.31
N GLU A 967 19.43 79.43 20.44
CA GLU A 967 18.27 80.29 20.20
C GLU A 967 17.77 80.18 18.75
N LYS A 968 16.45 80.16 18.56
CA LYS A 968 15.81 80.26 17.25
C LYS A 968 14.73 81.32 17.29
N VAL A 969 14.83 82.29 16.39
CA VAL A 969 13.87 83.38 16.24
C VAL A 969 13.07 83.19 14.96
N VAL A 970 11.75 83.33 15.07
CA VAL A 970 10.80 83.23 13.97
C VAL A 970 9.89 84.44 14.01
N THR A 971 9.70 85.08 12.86
CA THR A 971 8.79 86.23 12.74
C THR A 971 7.68 85.94 11.73
N LYS A 972 6.43 86.31 12.06
CA LYS A 972 5.29 86.30 11.13
C LYS A 972 4.42 87.53 11.36
N SER A 973 3.86 88.07 10.28
CA SER A 973 2.86 89.13 10.38
C SER A 973 1.46 88.55 10.62
N ILE A 974 0.69 89.14 11.53
CA ILE A 974 -0.73 88.85 11.75
C ILE A 974 -1.55 90.13 11.61
N SER A 975 -2.70 90.03 10.94
CA SER A 975 -3.67 91.12 10.88
C SER A 975 -4.84 90.85 11.82
N VAL A 976 -5.14 91.80 12.70
CA VAL A 976 -6.29 91.78 13.62
C VAL A 976 -7.19 92.97 13.33
N GLN A 977 -8.50 92.80 13.42
CA GLN A 977 -9.48 93.82 13.05
C GLN A 977 -10.63 93.83 14.05
N LYS A 978 -10.99 95.02 14.53
CA LYS A 978 -12.10 95.21 15.45
C LYS A 978 -13.41 94.81 14.77
N LYS A 979 -14.12 93.83 15.34
CA LYS A 979 -15.46 93.45 14.85
C LYS A 979 -16.39 94.66 14.97
N SER A 980 -16.91 95.15 13.85
CA SER A 980 -17.86 96.29 13.87
C SER A 980 -19.14 95.90 14.59
N SER A 981 -19.51 96.64 15.64
CA SER A 981 -20.79 96.50 16.34
C SER A 981 -21.93 97.03 15.46
N GLY A 982 -22.55 96.15 14.68
CA GLY A 982 -23.80 96.42 13.97
C GLY A 982 -24.94 95.61 14.57
N GLY A 983 -25.80 96.25 15.35
CA GLY A 983 -27.03 95.65 15.85
C GLY A 983 -28.10 95.59 14.75
N GLY A 984 -28.59 94.37 14.48
CA GLY A 984 -30.00 94.04 14.25
C GLY A 984 -30.63 94.36 12.89
N GLY A 985 -31.07 93.31 12.18
CA GLY A 985 -32.30 93.38 11.38
C GLY A 985 -32.36 92.53 10.11
N SER A 986 -32.96 91.34 10.25
CA SER A 986 -33.78 90.59 9.27
C SER A 986 -33.14 90.18 7.94
N THR A 987 -32.94 88.90 7.61
CA THR A 987 -33.90 87.81 7.30
C THR A 987 -33.66 87.43 5.84
N SER A 988 -33.46 86.13 5.60
CA SER A 988 -33.89 85.43 4.38
C SER A 988 -33.12 85.81 3.10
N LEU A 989 -32.63 84.93 2.24
CA LEU A 989 -32.69 83.49 2.01
C LEU A 989 -32.07 83.34 0.58
N TRP A 990 -31.64 82.13 0.21
CA TRP A 990 -31.29 81.70 -1.19
C TRP A 990 -29.90 82.18 -1.71
N LEU A 991 -29.00 81.37 -2.28
CA LEU A 991 -29.02 79.95 -2.65
C LEU A 991 -27.65 79.52 -3.29
N ILE A 992 -27.17 78.29 -3.00
CA ILE A 992 -26.42 77.29 -3.83
C ILE A 992 -25.04 77.72 -4.45
N LEU A 993 -23.95 76.94 -4.45
CA LEU A 993 -23.66 75.48 -4.54
C LEU A 993 -22.72 75.03 -3.39
N LEU A 994 -22.75 73.87 -2.72
CA LEU A 994 -23.04 72.44 -2.99
C LEU A 994 -22.00 71.65 -3.84
N LEU A 995 -21.41 70.65 -3.17
CA LEU A 995 -20.59 69.49 -3.61
C LEU A 995 -19.06 69.71 -3.68
N ALA A 996 -18.18 68.94 -3.01
CA ALA A 996 -18.35 67.68 -2.28
C ALA A 996 -17.27 67.50 -1.18
N ALA A 997 -17.70 67.03 0.00
CA ALA A 997 -16.92 66.17 0.92
C ALA A 997 -17.01 64.73 0.38
N SER A 998 -16.15 63.75 0.66
CA SER A 998 -15.73 63.18 1.96
C SER A 998 -14.72 62.08 1.57
N SER A 999 -13.50 61.99 2.13
CA SER A 999 -13.15 61.41 3.43
C SER A 999 -12.58 59.98 3.35
N VAL A 1000 -11.45 59.79 4.04
CA VAL A 1000 -10.92 58.56 4.67
C VAL A 1000 -10.14 57.57 3.79
N LEU A 1001 -8.83 57.46 4.04
CA LEU A 1001 -8.15 56.38 4.80
C LEU A 1001 -6.68 56.80 4.98
N ARG A 1002 -6.15 57.02 6.18
CA ARG A 1002 -5.60 56.05 7.15
C ARG A 1002 -4.34 55.30 6.64
N ARG A 1003 -3.25 55.51 7.41
CA ARG A 1003 -2.04 54.68 7.64
C ARG A 1003 -0.84 54.75 6.68
N LYS A 1004 0.23 55.27 7.28
CA LYS A 1004 1.65 54.85 7.25
C LYS A 1004 2.40 55.02 5.93
N ARG A 1005 3.07 56.16 5.81
CA ARG A 1005 4.55 56.22 5.80
C ARG A 1005 4.99 57.33 6.73
#